data_AF-A0AAD7T5L3-F1
#
_entry.id   AF-A0AAD7T5L3-F1
#
_cell.length_a   1.000
_cell.length_b   1.000
_cell.length_c   1.000
_cell.angle_alpha   90.00
_cell.angle_beta   90.00
_cell.angle_gamma   90.00
#
_symmetry.space_group_name_H-M   'P 1'
#
loop_
_entity.id
_entity.type
_entity.pdbx_description
1 polymer ?
#
loop_
_entity_poly.entity_id
_entity_poly.type
_entity_poly.pdbx_seq_one_letter_code
_entity_poly.pdbx_strand_id
1 'polypeptide(L)'
;MNVLRDQTMALNVELQQRQTEQEKLLAQRDDISSQLQEVNRANSRLLEQLTELGQEKDKLQQELEETRKTEDKRKAMLDKLAIDVAQEKSRHKEELSDARLQHENEVLGVWARYEKELRGLHEDKNHTEEEIRSQLRDEKARTRELESLQQTVEELQAQIQSMEGTKGWFERRLKEAEETAEKSALEHQEQILQCCYRRIPTPSFDWFCRPVALQDQALIGKDCEFRSLDHLKPQANDRTQTRAVADLLTRLLGNRAREFKVSVNRTLANGSREVCELRSAKNNRIAATGSTGVAVATGIYNYLKYFCNCHVSWSGNQLNVPRPLPPVTGVLRISTQHRFRYYQNVCTQSYSTVWWDWPRWEQEIDWMALNGINLPLAFNGQEALWQEVYLSLGLNQMDIDHFFTGPAFLAWNRMGNLFQWGGPLPQSWHAKQLYLQYKILDRMRALGMMPVLPAFSGIVPEAITRLFPKANVTKLNPWSHFNCSYSCAYILDPRDSLFQRIGSLFLSQLVKQFGTDHIYNTDTFNEMTPASPDPSYLSAVSRSVFATMTSVDPQAIWLMQGWLFVHDVDFWKPAQIQALLHGVPIGRMIVLDLFAESTPAFSSTQSFYGQPFIWCMLHNFGGNTGLFGTVESINVGPFEALRYPNSTLVGLGIAPEGIEQNPVVYELMSELAWRKEPVNLGKWVSLYAARRYGSTDEGLTAAWKLLFRSVYNCTVPHYKNHNHSPLVHRPSLHMATDVWYNRGDLYEAWRLLYEGAQALMSVETFRHDLVDVTRQALQLLTAEFYREVRDSFQSQKLPELLTAGGVLVYDLLPELDRLLSSESHFLLGVWLEQAHSLALTEQEAQRYDLNARNQITLWGPVGNILDYASKEWGGLIEDYYSQRWSLFINTLVECLDRGRPFRQEAFNQAVFQVEKGFVFNQRKYPSKPQGDTYDIATRIFLKYYPQAMKRLN
;
A
#
# COMPACT_ATOMS: atom_id res chain seq x y z
N MET A 1 121.58 78.17 1.65
CA MET A 1 120.20 78.67 1.42
C MET A 1 119.37 77.78 0.50
N ASN A 2 119.90 77.25 -0.61
CA ASN A 2 119.10 76.42 -1.53
C ASN A 2 118.67 75.05 -0.96
N VAL A 3 119.55 74.36 -0.21
CA VAL A 3 119.24 73.04 0.40
C VAL A 3 118.08 73.09 1.42
N LEU A 4 117.95 74.20 2.16
CA LEU A 4 116.87 74.42 3.13
C LEU A 4 115.51 74.65 2.45
N ARG A 5 115.49 75.17 1.22
CA ARG A 5 114.24 75.42 0.47
C ARG A 5 113.69 74.13 -0.12
N ASP A 6 114.55 73.28 -0.66
CA ASP A 6 114.17 72.00 -1.23
C ASP A 6 113.69 71.01 -0.15
N GLN A 7 114.33 71.02 1.04
CA GLN A 7 113.85 70.24 2.19
C GLN A 7 112.47 70.70 2.67
N THR A 8 112.20 72.01 2.70
CA THR A 8 110.90 72.54 3.12
C THR A 8 109.79 72.21 2.11
N MET A 9 110.09 72.24 0.81
CA MET A 9 109.13 71.83 -0.23
C MET A 9 108.82 70.33 -0.17
N ALA A 10 109.83 69.48 0.01
CA ALA A 10 109.63 68.04 0.17
C ALA A 10 108.78 67.72 1.41
N LEU A 11 109.05 68.40 2.54
CA LEU A 11 108.26 68.24 3.77
C LEU A 11 106.80 68.67 3.60
N ASN A 12 106.54 69.75 2.85
CA ASN A 12 105.17 70.21 2.60
C ASN A 12 104.40 69.25 1.69
N VAL A 13 105.05 68.65 0.68
CA VAL A 13 104.42 67.63 -0.17
C VAL A 13 104.08 66.39 0.67
N GLU A 14 104.99 65.94 1.54
CA GLU A 14 104.75 64.81 2.44
C GLU A 14 103.63 65.12 3.45
N LEU A 15 103.58 66.33 4.00
CA LEU A 15 102.51 66.78 4.89
C LEU A 15 101.15 66.76 4.20
N GLN A 16 101.08 67.23 2.95
CA GLN A 16 99.83 67.28 2.18
C GLN A 16 99.37 65.88 1.77
N GLN A 17 100.31 64.97 1.48
CA GLN A 17 100.02 63.57 1.20
C GLN A 17 99.48 62.86 2.47
N ARG A 18 100.07 63.13 3.64
CA ARG A 18 99.59 62.67 4.95
C ARG A 18 98.21 63.19 5.30
N GLN A 19 97.92 64.47 5.01
CA GLN A 19 96.59 65.06 5.20
C GLN A 19 95.54 64.39 4.31
N THR A 20 95.89 64.11 3.05
CA THR A 20 94.98 63.43 2.11
C THR A 20 94.71 61.98 2.52
N GLU A 21 95.71 61.27 3.04
CA GLU A 21 95.53 59.95 3.66
C GLU A 21 94.64 60.01 4.90
N GLN A 22 94.83 61.01 5.76
CA GLN A 22 94.01 61.20 6.95
C GLN A 22 92.54 61.45 6.60
N GLU A 23 92.25 62.28 5.59
CA GLU A 23 90.89 62.53 5.12
C GLU A 23 90.24 61.27 4.54
N LYS A 24 90.98 60.46 3.77
CA LYS A 24 90.48 59.16 3.26
C LYS A 24 90.16 58.18 4.39
N LEU A 25 91.02 58.11 5.41
CA LEU A 25 90.78 57.25 6.58
C LEU A 25 89.59 57.73 7.42
N LEU A 26 89.39 59.05 7.53
CA LEU A 26 88.20 59.61 8.19
C LEU A 26 86.91 59.28 7.43
N ALA A 27 86.92 59.38 6.10
CA ALA A 27 85.78 59.00 5.28
C ALA A 27 85.45 57.49 5.41
N GLN A 28 86.47 56.62 5.42
CA GLN A 28 86.28 55.18 5.66
C GLN A 28 85.73 54.89 7.05
N ARG A 29 86.21 55.59 8.08
CA ARG A 29 85.69 55.46 9.45
C ARG A 29 84.21 55.85 9.50
N ASP A 30 83.82 56.92 8.83
CA ASP A 30 82.44 57.40 8.85
C ASP A 30 81.50 56.46 8.08
N ASP A 31 81.95 55.87 6.96
CA ASP A 31 81.20 54.83 6.24
C ASP A 31 81.02 53.55 7.09
N ILE A 32 82.08 53.07 7.74
CA ILE A 32 82.02 51.92 8.66
C ILE A 32 81.08 52.22 9.84
N SER A 33 81.11 53.44 10.38
CA SER A 33 80.22 53.87 11.47
C SER A 33 78.75 53.86 11.05
N SER A 34 78.45 54.28 9.82
CA SER A 34 77.10 54.23 9.24
C SER A 34 76.62 52.79 9.07
N GLN A 35 77.45 51.92 8.50
CA GLN A 35 77.13 50.49 8.34
C GLN A 35 76.89 49.82 9.70
N LEU A 36 77.68 50.14 10.72
CA LEU A 36 77.50 49.63 12.08
C LEU A 36 76.16 50.08 12.69
N GLN A 37 75.73 51.32 12.45
CA GLN A 37 74.43 51.81 12.89
C GLN A 37 73.27 51.07 12.21
N GLU A 38 73.36 50.79 10.91
CA GLU A 38 72.35 50.03 10.19
C GLU A 38 72.24 48.59 10.70
N VAL A 39 73.37 47.92 10.90
CA VAL A 39 73.41 46.56 11.47
C VAL A 39 72.82 46.55 12.89
N ASN A 40 73.13 47.55 13.71
CA ASN A 40 72.54 47.65 15.06
C ASN A 40 71.02 47.87 15.04
N ARG A 41 70.49 48.64 14.09
CA ARG A 41 69.04 48.80 13.90
C ARG A 41 68.38 47.52 13.42
N ALA A 42 69.03 46.76 12.52
CA ALA A 42 68.52 45.47 12.07
C ALA A 42 68.50 44.44 13.20
N ASN A 43 69.57 44.36 14.00
CA ASN A 43 69.64 43.49 15.17
C ASN A 43 68.59 43.83 16.22
N SER A 44 68.30 45.12 16.43
CA SER A 44 67.25 45.55 17.38
C SER A 44 65.86 45.06 16.94
N ARG A 45 65.54 45.12 15.64
CA ARG A 45 64.27 44.60 15.10
C ARG A 45 64.16 43.08 15.21
N LEU A 46 65.27 42.36 14.99
CA LEU A 46 65.31 40.91 15.16
C LEU A 46 65.08 40.50 16.62
N LEU A 47 65.60 41.27 17.57
CA LEU A 47 65.37 41.07 19.00
C LEU A 47 63.90 41.30 19.39
N GLU A 48 63.24 42.31 18.81
CA GLU A 48 61.81 42.55 19.00
C GLU A 48 60.98 41.37 18.47
N GLN A 49 61.26 40.90 17.24
CA GLN A 49 60.58 39.74 16.65
C GLN A 49 60.78 38.45 17.47
N LEU A 50 61.99 38.22 17.99
CA LEU A 50 62.29 37.10 18.89
C LEU A 50 61.47 37.17 20.18
N THR A 51 61.23 38.37 20.68
CA THR A 51 60.45 38.60 21.91
C THR A 51 58.96 38.33 21.66
N GLU A 52 58.42 38.79 20.53
CA GLU A 52 57.04 38.52 20.12
C GLU A 52 56.78 37.02 19.91
N LEU A 53 57.68 36.34 19.20
CA LEU A 53 57.60 34.88 19.00
C LEU A 53 57.72 34.11 20.32
N GLY A 54 58.51 34.63 21.28
CA GLY A 54 58.58 34.08 22.63
C GLY A 54 57.25 34.15 23.36
N GLN A 55 56.58 35.31 23.32
CA GLN A 55 55.27 35.50 23.93
C GLN A 55 54.18 34.63 23.28
N GLU A 56 54.21 34.49 21.96
CA GLU A 56 53.26 33.65 21.22
C GLU A 56 53.45 32.17 21.54
N LYS A 57 54.71 31.71 21.64
CA LYS A 57 55.03 30.35 22.09
C LYS A 57 54.47 30.08 23.49
N ASP A 58 54.68 30.98 24.44
CA ASP A 58 54.22 30.80 25.82
C ASP A 58 52.69 30.75 25.89
N LYS A 59 52.00 31.58 25.10
CA LYS A 59 50.54 31.56 24.97
C LYS A 59 50.03 30.22 24.42
N LEU A 60 50.64 29.73 23.34
CA LEU A 60 50.27 28.45 22.73
C LEU A 60 50.53 27.26 23.68
N GLN A 61 51.60 27.33 24.49
CA GLN A 61 51.85 26.32 25.52
C GLN A 61 50.77 26.31 26.60
N GLN A 62 50.26 27.48 26.99
CA GLN A 62 49.18 27.59 27.96
C GLN A 62 47.85 27.05 27.41
N GLU A 63 47.51 27.39 26.16
CA GLU A 63 46.31 26.85 25.48
C GLU A 63 46.38 25.33 25.30
N LEU A 64 47.57 24.78 25.00
CA LEU A 64 47.78 23.34 24.89
C LEU A 64 47.55 22.63 26.24
N GLU A 65 48.02 23.21 27.33
CA GLU A 65 47.85 22.66 28.68
C GLU A 65 46.39 22.70 29.15
N GLU A 66 45.65 23.76 28.83
CA GLU A 66 44.20 23.83 29.07
C GLU A 66 43.42 22.81 28.25
N THR A 67 43.80 22.62 26.99
CA THR A 67 43.19 21.62 26.11
C THR A 67 43.41 20.21 26.66
N ARG A 68 44.63 19.87 27.11
CA ARG A 68 44.93 18.60 27.79
C ARG A 68 44.06 18.38 29.04
N LYS A 69 43.91 19.40 29.88
CA LYS A 69 43.03 19.32 31.06
C LYS A 69 41.57 19.07 30.69
N THR A 70 41.08 19.64 29.58
CA THR A 70 39.72 19.35 29.10
C THR A 70 39.57 17.95 28.51
N GLU A 71 40.60 17.44 27.84
CA GLU A 71 40.65 16.07 27.33
C GLU A 71 40.61 15.04 28.46
N ASP A 72 41.41 15.25 29.52
CA ASP A 72 41.41 14.39 30.69
C ASP A 72 40.05 14.39 31.42
N LYS A 73 39.37 15.54 31.51
CA LYS A 73 38.01 15.63 32.05
C LYS A 73 37.00 14.88 31.18
N ARG A 74 37.09 14.98 29.85
CA ARG A 74 36.23 14.24 28.92
C ARG A 74 36.45 12.74 29.04
N LYS A 75 37.71 12.31 29.14
CA LYS A 75 38.08 10.91 29.34
C LYS A 75 37.50 10.36 30.65
N ALA A 76 37.66 11.08 31.76
CA ALA A 76 37.09 10.69 33.05
C ALA A 76 35.54 10.61 33.02
N MET A 77 34.89 11.52 32.28
CA MET A 77 33.44 11.48 32.08
C MET A 77 32.99 10.27 31.25
N LEU A 78 33.73 9.94 30.18
CA LEU A 78 33.46 8.77 29.34
C LEU A 78 33.68 7.46 30.09
N ASP A 79 34.74 7.37 30.90
CA ASP A 79 35.00 6.20 31.74
C ASP A 79 33.88 6.00 32.78
N LYS A 80 33.39 7.09 33.39
CA LYS A 80 32.22 7.04 34.29
C LYS A 80 30.96 6.59 33.56
N LEU A 81 30.70 7.13 32.37
CA LEU A 81 29.55 6.73 31.56
C LEU A 81 29.61 5.25 31.16
N ALA A 82 30.80 4.74 30.85
CA ALA A 82 31.00 3.33 30.52
C ALA A 82 30.72 2.41 31.72
N ILE A 83 31.08 2.83 32.93
CA ILE A 83 30.77 2.12 34.17
C ILE A 83 29.25 2.12 34.42
N ASP A 84 28.59 3.27 34.29
CA ASP A 84 27.14 3.40 34.50
C ASP A 84 26.36 2.56 33.48
N VAL A 85 26.80 2.56 32.21
CA VAL A 85 26.22 1.72 31.14
C VAL A 85 26.42 0.23 31.42
N ALA A 86 27.58 -0.18 31.94
CA ALA A 86 27.84 -1.57 32.30
C ALA A 86 26.95 -2.03 33.48
N GLN A 87 26.72 -1.15 34.46
CA GLN A 87 25.82 -1.42 35.60
C GLN A 87 24.37 -1.52 35.15
N GLU A 88 23.88 -0.59 34.33
CA GLU A 88 22.54 -0.63 33.74
C GLU A 88 22.33 -1.88 32.88
N LYS A 89 23.32 -2.25 32.07
CA LYS A 89 23.27 -3.48 31.28
C LYS A 89 23.19 -4.73 32.14
N SER A 90 23.85 -4.73 33.31
CA SER A 90 23.74 -5.84 34.27
C SER A 90 22.33 -5.89 34.88
N ARG A 91 21.77 -4.73 35.29
CA ARG A 91 20.42 -4.67 35.85
C ARG A 91 19.35 -5.11 34.85
N HIS A 92 19.42 -4.61 33.62
CA HIS A 92 18.51 -5.06 32.56
C HIS A 92 18.66 -6.54 32.23
N LYS A 93 19.85 -7.12 32.37
CA LYS A 93 20.05 -8.56 32.17
C LYS A 93 19.34 -9.39 33.25
N GLU A 94 19.34 -8.93 34.50
CA GLU A 94 18.58 -9.53 35.60
C GLU A 94 17.07 -9.36 35.40
N GLU A 95 16.60 -8.15 35.12
CA GLU A 95 15.18 -7.86 34.86
C GLU A 95 14.65 -8.67 33.66
N LEU A 96 15.44 -8.84 32.59
CA LEU A 96 15.09 -9.66 31.44
C LEU A 96 15.04 -11.16 31.79
N SER A 97 15.92 -11.62 32.69
CA SER A 97 15.91 -13.00 33.17
C SER A 97 14.64 -13.28 33.98
N ASP A 98 14.26 -12.35 34.86
CA ASP A 98 13.04 -12.46 35.67
C ASP A 98 11.77 -12.39 34.80
N ALA A 99 11.74 -11.47 33.83
CA ALA A 99 10.64 -11.38 32.88
C ALA A 99 10.50 -12.65 32.00
N ARG A 100 11.62 -13.27 31.60
CA ARG A 100 11.60 -14.55 30.89
C ARG A 100 11.04 -15.67 31.75
N LEU A 101 11.44 -15.75 33.02
CA LEU A 101 10.92 -16.73 33.96
C LEU A 101 9.42 -16.55 34.20
N GLN A 102 8.96 -15.29 34.35
CA GLN A 102 7.54 -14.97 34.49
C GLN A 102 6.75 -15.37 33.24
N HIS A 103 7.29 -15.09 32.05
CA HIS A 103 6.68 -15.49 30.79
C HIS A 103 6.59 -17.02 30.65
N GLU A 104 7.66 -17.76 30.95
CA GLU A 104 7.66 -19.23 30.92
C GLU A 104 6.60 -19.81 31.87
N ASN A 105 6.46 -19.24 33.09
CA ASN A 105 5.42 -19.64 34.04
C ASN A 105 4.00 -19.34 33.53
N GLU A 106 3.79 -18.20 32.87
CA GLU A 106 2.50 -17.86 32.26
C GLU A 106 2.16 -18.80 31.10
N VAL A 107 3.14 -19.11 30.24
CA VAL A 107 2.98 -20.06 29.13
C VAL A 107 2.64 -21.45 29.66
N LEU A 108 3.33 -21.95 30.68
CA LEU A 108 3.00 -23.22 31.33
C LEU A 108 1.60 -23.21 31.96
N GLY A 109 1.21 -22.09 32.57
CA GLY A 109 -0.14 -21.90 33.12
C GLY A 109 -1.24 -21.90 32.05
N VAL A 110 -0.98 -21.30 30.89
CA VAL A 110 -1.86 -21.35 29.71
C VAL A 110 -1.93 -22.78 29.18
N TRP A 111 -0.79 -23.46 29.05
CA TRP A 111 -0.72 -24.83 28.55
C TRP A 111 -1.51 -25.81 29.43
N ALA A 112 -1.40 -25.70 30.76
CA ALA A 112 -2.18 -26.50 31.70
C ALA A 112 -3.70 -26.25 31.59
N ARG A 113 -4.13 -25.00 31.29
CA ARG A 113 -5.55 -24.70 31.03
C ARG A 113 -6.04 -25.32 29.74
N TYR A 114 -5.26 -25.23 28.67
CA TYR A 114 -5.59 -25.86 27.38
C TYR A 114 -5.65 -27.38 27.51
N GLU A 115 -4.72 -27.99 28.24
CA GLU A 115 -4.71 -29.43 28.44
C GLU A 115 -5.94 -29.91 29.23
N LYS A 116 -6.38 -29.12 30.21
CA LYS A 116 -7.63 -29.38 30.96
C LYS A 116 -8.88 -29.25 30.08
N GLU A 117 -8.95 -28.22 29.23
CA GLU A 117 -10.05 -28.07 28.27
C GLU A 117 -10.07 -29.18 27.23
N LEU A 118 -8.90 -29.60 26.73
CA LEU A 118 -8.76 -30.74 25.81
C LEU A 118 -9.25 -32.06 26.42
N ARG A 119 -8.97 -32.30 27.70
CA ARG A 119 -9.52 -33.48 28.41
C ARG A 119 -11.03 -33.40 28.55
N GLY A 120 -11.58 -32.23 28.93
CA GLY A 120 -13.03 -32.04 29.01
C GLY A 120 -13.72 -32.27 27.67
N LEU A 121 -13.18 -31.73 26.57
CA LEU A 121 -13.69 -31.96 25.22
C LEU A 121 -13.59 -33.43 24.78
N HIS A 122 -12.55 -34.15 25.23
CA HIS A 122 -12.40 -35.57 24.95
C HIS A 122 -13.43 -36.42 25.71
N GLU A 123 -13.71 -36.07 26.97
CA GLU A 123 -14.76 -36.70 27.77
C GLU A 123 -16.15 -36.45 27.19
N ASP A 124 -16.46 -35.21 26.80
CA ASP A 124 -17.72 -34.84 26.15
C ASP A 124 -17.92 -35.57 24.81
N LYS A 125 -16.84 -35.68 24.03
CA LYS A 125 -16.83 -36.46 22.78
C LYS A 125 -17.14 -37.94 23.04
N ASN A 126 -16.49 -38.54 24.03
CA ASN A 126 -16.70 -39.95 24.35
C ASN A 126 -18.15 -40.18 24.82
N HIS A 127 -18.71 -39.26 25.61
CA HIS A 127 -20.10 -39.34 26.05
C HIS A 127 -21.10 -39.25 24.88
N THR A 128 -20.88 -38.30 23.96
CA THR A 128 -21.72 -38.19 22.74
C THR A 128 -21.56 -39.38 21.80
N GLU A 129 -20.37 -39.94 21.67
CA GLU A 129 -20.15 -41.16 20.89
C GLU A 129 -20.92 -42.35 21.49
N GLU A 130 -20.98 -42.44 22.81
CA GLU A 130 -21.67 -43.50 23.53
C GLU A 130 -23.20 -43.37 23.43
N GLU A 131 -23.73 -42.14 23.48
CA GLU A 131 -25.14 -41.84 23.16
C GLU A 131 -25.50 -42.24 21.74
N ILE A 132 -24.69 -41.87 20.74
CA ILE A 132 -24.92 -42.23 19.33
C ILE A 132 -24.89 -43.75 19.15
N ARG A 133 -23.93 -44.44 19.79
CA ARG A 133 -23.89 -45.91 19.77
C ARG A 133 -25.13 -46.53 20.40
N SER A 134 -25.73 -45.89 21.41
CA SER A 134 -27.00 -46.35 22.00
C SER A 134 -28.16 -46.15 21.04
N GLN A 135 -28.29 -44.97 20.45
CA GLN A 135 -29.33 -44.69 19.46
C GLN A 135 -29.25 -45.66 18.27
N LEU A 136 -28.04 -45.98 17.80
CA LEU A 136 -27.84 -46.95 16.73
C LEU A 136 -28.25 -48.38 17.11
N ARG A 137 -28.11 -48.78 18.38
CA ARG A 137 -28.60 -50.07 18.87
C ARG A 137 -30.12 -50.12 18.87
N ASP A 138 -30.77 -49.07 19.34
CA ASP A 138 -32.22 -48.96 19.39
C ASP A 138 -32.82 -48.94 17.97
N GLU A 139 -32.17 -48.24 17.04
CA GLU A 139 -32.58 -48.19 15.64
C GLU A 139 -32.45 -49.56 14.97
N LYS A 140 -31.34 -50.28 15.21
CA LYS A 140 -31.17 -51.68 14.74
C LYS A 140 -32.22 -52.63 15.32
N ALA A 141 -32.64 -52.43 16.57
CA ALA A 141 -33.71 -53.22 17.17
C ALA A 141 -35.05 -52.96 16.47
N ARG A 142 -35.38 -51.68 16.21
CA ARG A 142 -36.57 -51.30 15.44
C ARG A 142 -36.55 -51.81 14.01
N THR A 143 -35.39 -51.83 13.34
CA THR A 143 -35.27 -52.41 12.00
C THR A 143 -35.62 -53.89 11.99
N ARG A 144 -35.16 -54.66 13.00
CA ARG A 144 -35.50 -56.09 13.13
C ARG A 144 -36.98 -56.31 13.41
N GLU A 145 -37.60 -55.46 14.23
CA GLU A 145 -39.06 -55.49 14.43
C GLU A 145 -39.81 -55.21 13.12
N LEU A 146 -39.33 -54.24 12.34
CA LEU A 146 -39.90 -53.90 11.03
C LEU A 146 -39.77 -55.06 10.04
N GLU A 147 -38.63 -55.73 9.99
CA GLU A 147 -38.41 -56.93 9.17
C GLU A 147 -39.36 -58.07 9.58
N SER A 148 -39.56 -58.29 10.89
CA SER A 148 -40.52 -59.29 11.40
C SER A 148 -41.96 -58.94 11.04
N LEU A 149 -42.34 -57.66 11.13
CA LEU A 149 -43.68 -57.20 10.74
C LEU A 149 -43.89 -57.32 9.23
N GLN A 150 -42.86 -57.04 8.44
CA GLN A 150 -42.90 -57.16 6.98
C GLN A 150 -43.10 -58.62 6.55
N GLN A 151 -42.44 -59.56 7.23
CA GLN A 151 -42.66 -60.99 7.03
C GLN A 151 -44.10 -61.41 7.40
N THR A 152 -44.65 -60.84 8.48
CA THR A 152 -46.06 -61.06 8.88
C THR A 152 -47.05 -60.50 7.83
N VAL A 153 -46.74 -59.35 7.24
CA VAL A 153 -47.53 -58.75 6.16
C VAL A 153 -47.50 -59.61 4.90
N GLU A 154 -46.35 -60.18 4.54
CA GLU A 154 -46.23 -61.10 3.40
C GLU A 154 -47.02 -62.39 3.64
N GLU A 155 -47.00 -62.96 4.85
CA GLU A 155 -47.83 -64.11 5.22
C GLU A 155 -49.34 -63.78 5.16
N LEU A 156 -49.75 -62.61 5.67
CA LEU A 156 -51.13 -62.15 5.59
C LEU A 156 -51.57 -61.88 4.14
N GLN A 157 -50.69 -61.34 3.30
CA GLN A 157 -50.95 -61.17 1.86
C GLN A 157 -51.11 -62.50 1.14
N ALA A 158 -50.30 -63.51 1.48
CA ALA A 158 -50.44 -64.87 0.96
C ALA A 158 -51.75 -65.52 1.42
N GLN A 159 -52.18 -65.30 2.67
CA GLN A 159 -53.48 -65.74 3.16
C GLN A 159 -54.64 -65.05 2.44
N ILE A 160 -54.54 -63.74 2.17
CA ILE A 160 -55.54 -63.00 1.40
C ILE A 160 -55.63 -63.54 -0.04
N GLN A 161 -54.51 -63.81 -0.70
CA GLN A 161 -54.51 -64.43 -2.04
C GLN A 161 -55.10 -65.85 -2.04
N SER A 162 -54.88 -66.63 -0.97
CA SER A 162 -55.53 -67.93 -0.76
C SER A 162 -57.04 -67.79 -0.57
N MET A 163 -57.48 -66.76 0.16
CA MET A 163 -58.90 -66.43 0.34
C MET A 163 -59.57 -65.89 -0.93
N GLU A 164 -58.85 -65.15 -1.78
CA GLU A 164 -59.33 -64.74 -3.11
C GLU A 164 -59.47 -65.94 -4.05
N GLY A 165 -58.63 -66.97 -3.93
CA GLY A 165 -58.79 -68.24 -4.62
C GLY A 165 -60.07 -69.00 -4.21
N THR A 166 -60.48 -68.90 -2.94
CA THR A 166 -61.75 -69.47 -2.44
C THR A 166 -62.95 -68.60 -2.80
N LYS A 167 -62.78 -67.28 -2.96
CA LYS A 167 -63.80 -66.39 -3.55
C LYS A 167 -64.20 -66.83 -4.96
N GLY A 168 -63.24 -67.24 -5.79
CA GLY A 168 -63.51 -67.80 -7.12
C GLY A 168 -64.20 -69.17 -7.13
N TRP A 169 -64.25 -69.88 -6.00
CA TRP A 169 -65.06 -71.10 -5.79
C TRP A 169 -66.50 -70.75 -5.39
N PHE A 170 -66.68 -69.75 -4.51
CA PHE A 170 -68.00 -69.23 -4.15
C PHE A 170 -68.68 -68.51 -5.32
N GLU A 171 -67.95 -67.72 -6.11
CA GLU A 171 -68.49 -67.06 -7.32
C GLU A 171 -68.89 -68.08 -8.40
N ARG A 172 -68.18 -69.22 -8.51
CA ARG A 172 -68.56 -70.33 -9.39
C ARG A 172 -69.81 -71.08 -8.91
N ARG A 173 -69.95 -71.33 -7.60
CA ARG A 173 -71.18 -71.95 -7.04
C ARG A 173 -72.38 -70.99 -7.03
N LEU A 174 -72.15 -69.69 -6.88
CA LEU A 174 -73.18 -68.66 -7.01
C LEU A 174 -73.67 -68.59 -8.46
N LYS A 175 -72.75 -68.67 -9.44
CA LYS A 175 -73.07 -68.75 -10.86
C LYS A 175 -73.79 -70.06 -11.25
N GLU A 176 -73.41 -71.20 -10.67
CA GLU A 176 -74.16 -72.46 -10.84
C GLU A 176 -75.57 -72.40 -10.21
N ALA A 177 -75.74 -71.70 -9.08
CA ALA A 177 -77.04 -71.47 -8.45
C ALA A 177 -77.91 -70.47 -9.24
N GLU A 178 -77.31 -69.45 -9.84
CA GLU A 178 -77.94 -68.51 -10.77
C GLU A 178 -78.33 -69.20 -12.09
N GLU A 179 -77.49 -70.07 -12.66
CA GLU A 179 -77.78 -70.87 -13.86
C GLU A 179 -78.92 -71.89 -13.62
N THR A 180 -79.11 -72.35 -12.37
CA THR A 180 -80.23 -73.22 -11.98
C THR A 180 -81.54 -72.43 -11.79
N ALA A 181 -81.45 -71.14 -11.40
CA ALA A 181 -82.59 -70.23 -11.30
C ALA A 181 -82.99 -69.65 -12.68
N GLU A 182 -82.03 -69.40 -13.58
CA GLU A 182 -82.27 -68.98 -14.97
C GLU A 182 -82.94 -70.09 -15.80
N LYS A 183 -82.63 -71.37 -15.55
CA LYS A 183 -83.33 -72.50 -16.17
C LYS A 183 -84.82 -72.56 -15.81
N SER A 184 -85.21 -72.08 -14.63
CA SER A 184 -86.61 -72.00 -14.20
C SER A 184 -87.34 -70.74 -14.69
N ALA A 185 -86.60 -69.72 -15.13
CA ALA A 185 -87.16 -68.49 -15.71
C ALA A 185 -87.27 -68.53 -17.24
N LEU A 186 -86.43 -69.32 -17.91
CA LEU A 186 -86.42 -69.50 -19.37
C LEU A 186 -87.50 -70.46 -19.91
N GLU A 187 -88.16 -71.26 -19.07
CA GLU A 187 -89.42 -71.94 -19.44
C GLU A 187 -90.63 -70.99 -19.51
N HIS A 188 -90.50 -69.74 -19.02
CA HIS A 188 -91.58 -68.75 -19.03
C HIS A 188 -91.40 -67.61 -20.04
N GLN A 189 -90.30 -67.59 -20.80
CA GLN A 189 -90.06 -66.53 -21.78
C GLN A 189 -89.60 -67.04 -23.15
N GLU A 190 -90.02 -68.25 -23.50
CA GLU A 190 -90.11 -68.76 -24.87
C GLU A 190 -91.45 -68.33 -25.55
N GLN A 191 -92.02 -67.19 -25.13
CA GLN A 191 -93.29 -66.69 -25.69
C GLN A 191 -93.25 -65.28 -26.31
N ILE A 192 -92.15 -64.54 -26.26
CA ILE A 192 -92.11 -63.21 -26.89
C ILE A 192 -90.80 -62.98 -27.63
N LEU A 193 -90.81 -63.42 -28.89
CA LEU A 193 -90.41 -62.66 -30.07
C LEU A 193 -89.03 -61.98 -30.10
N GLN A 194 -88.17 -62.60 -30.90
CA GLN A 194 -87.58 -62.02 -32.14
C GLN A 194 -86.65 -60.80 -32.05
N CYS A 195 -85.46 -61.02 -32.65
CA CYS A 195 -84.65 -60.11 -33.47
C CYS A 195 -83.38 -59.47 -32.87
N CYS A 196 -82.25 -60.11 -33.22
CA CYS A 196 -81.06 -59.52 -33.86
C CYS A 196 -80.02 -58.71 -33.05
N TYR A 197 -78.89 -59.37 -32.73
CA TYR A 197 -77.51 -59.13 -33.24
C TYR A 197 -77.06 -57.64 -33.48
N ARG A 198 -75.87 -57.10 -33.10
CA ARG A 198 -74.50 -57.65 -32.86
C ARG A 198 -73.49 -56.50 -32.50
N ARG A 199 -72.46 -56.82 -31.67
CA ARG A 199 -71.00 -56.42 -31.68
C ARG A 199 -70.43 -55.03 -31.23
N ILE A 200 -69.75 -55.07 -30.06
CA ILE A 200 -68.38 -54.65 -29.55
C ILE A 200 -67.29 -54.05 -30.53
N PRO A 201 -66.10 -53.53 -30.09
CA PRO A 201 -65.71 -52.19 -29.54
C PRO A 201 -64.52 -51.46 -30.29
N THR A 202 -64.06 -50.32 -29.76
CA THR A 202 -62.99 -49.37 -30.23
C THR A 202 -61.64 -49.44 -29.47
N PRO A 203 -60.53 -48.88 -30.03
CA PRO A 203 -59.38 -48.39 -29.24
C PRO A 203 -58.78 -47.00 -29.60
N SER A 204 -58.10 -46.39 -28.60
CA SER A 204 -56.81 -45.64 -28.56
C SER A 204 -56.49 -44.28 -29.27
N PHE A 205 -55.95 -43.36 -28.43
CA PHE A 205 -54.74 -42.47 -28.52
C PHE A 205 -54.69 -41.08 -29.25
N ASP A 206 -54.42 -40.05 -28.41
CA ASP A 206 -53.55 -38.84 -28.41
C ASP A 206 -53.35 -37.76 -29.51
N TRP A 207 -53.23 -36.54 -28.93
CA TRP A 207 -52.43 -35.33 -29.21
C TRP A 207 -52.99 -34.14 -30.04
N PHE A 208 -52.84 -32.94 -29.45
CA PHE A 208 -53.42 -31.65 -29.84
C PHE A 208 -52.36 -30.56 -30.09
N CYS A 209 -52.76 -29.53 -30.85
CA CYS A 209 -51.99 -28.45 -31.45
C CYS A 209 -51.42 -27.34 -30.51
N ARG A 210 -50.41 -26.64 -31.08
CA ARG A 210 -49.93 -25.22 -30.91
C ARG A 210 -51.05 -24.15 -30.76
N PRO A 211 -50.84 -22.81 -30.54
CA PRO A 211 -49.64 -21.97 -30.86
C PRO A 211 -49.26 -20.72 -29.98
N VAL A 212 -48.02 -20.25 -30.20
CA VAL A 212 -47.46 -18.87 -30.39
C VAL A 212 -47.59 -17.77 -29.32
N ALA A 213 -46.41 -17.23 -28.91
CA ALA A 213 -46.19 -15.83 -28.53
C ALA A 213 -44.77 -15.36 -28.95
N LEU A 214 -44.65 -14.05 -29.20
CA LEU A 214 -43.58 -13.33 -29.91
C LEU A 214 -42.20 -13.33 -29.24
N GLN A 215 -41.15 -13.37 -30.08
CA GLN A 215 -39.73 -13.18 -29.73
C GLN A 215 -39.30 -11.73 -30.03
N ASP A 216 -38.88 -11.01 -28.99
CA ASP A 216 -37.93 -9.90 -29.12
C ASP A 216 -36.54 -10.41 -28.68
N GLN A 217 -35.59 -10.43 -29.61
CA GLN A 217 -34.19 -10.76 -29.36
C GLN A 217 -33.42 -9.49 -28.99
N ALA A 218 -33.15 -9.32 -27.69
CA ALA A 218 -32.00 -8.54 -27.25
C ALA A 218 -30.81 -9.50 -27.08
N LEU A 219 -29.80 -9.37 -27.95
CA LEU A 219 -28.49 -9.99 -27.82
C LEU A 219 -27.78 -9.40 -26.59
N ILE A 220 -28.02 -9.97 -25.41
CA ILE A 220 -27.15 -9.83 -24.24
C ILE A 220 -26.02 -10.83 -24.43
N GLY A 221 -24.78 -10.33 -24.43
CA GLY A 221 -23.56 -11.11 -24.69
C GLY A 221 -23.46 -12.35 -23.80
N LYS A 222 -22.98 -13.45 -24.40
CA LYS A 222 -22.61 -14.66 -23.66
C LYS A 222 -21.59 -14.27 -22.57
N ASP A 223 -21.95 -14.44 -21.30
CA ASP A 223 -21.03 -14.33 -20.17
C ASP A 223 -19.78 -15.21 -20.48
N CYS A 224 -18.61 -14.58 -20.64
CA CYS A 224 -17.33 -15.30 -20.75
C CYS A 224 -16.96 -15.86 -19.37
N GLU A 225 -17.64 -16.92 -18.93
CA GLU A 225 -17.30 -17.62 -17.69
C GLU A 225 -16.03 -18.48 -17.89
N PHE A 226 -14.93 -18.04 -17.28
CA PHE A 226 -13.69 -18.81 -17.22
C PHE A 226 -13.83 -19.96 -16.20
N ARG A 227 -14.14 -21.17 -16.69
CA ARG A 227 -14.26 -22.38 -15.84
C ARG A 227 -13.02 -22.65 -14.98
N SER A 228 -11.84 -22.25 -15.47
CA SER A 228 -10.58 -22.34 -14.76
C SER A 228 -10.53 -21.51 -13.48
N LEU A 229 -11.45 -20.58 -13.26
CA LEU A 229 -11.53 -19.77 -12.06
C LEU A 229 -12.57 -20.31 -11.07
N ASP A 230 -13.46 -21.23 -11.46
CA ASP A 230 -14.64 -21.65 -10.67
C ASP A 230 -14.33 -22.24 -9.29
N HIS A 231 -13.13 -22.79 -9.11
CA HIS A 231 -12.66 -23.29 -7.82
C HIS A 231 -12.34 -22.17 -6.82
N LEU A 232 -12.05 -20.95 -7.30
CA LEU A 232 -11.75 -19.79 -6.45
C LEU A 232 -13.03 -19.32 -5.74
N LYS A 233 -13.13 -19.69 -4.47
CA LYS A 233 -14.22 -19.38 -3.54
C LYS A 233 -13.67 -19.22 -2.12
N PRO A 234 -14.39 -18.49 -1.24
CA PRO A 234 -14.02 -18.40 0.17
C PRO A 234 -13.90 -19.77 0.85
N GLN A 235 -12.77 -20.03 1.51
CA GLN A 235 -12.52 -21.29 2.20
C GLN A 235 -13.30 -21.41 3.53
N ALA A 236 -13.31 -20.35 4.33
CA ALA A 236 -13.94 -20.35 5.67
C ALA A 236 -15.46 -20.57 5.61
N ASN A 237 -16.01 -21.52 6.37
CA ASN A 237 -17.45 -21.81 6.35
C ASN A 237 -18.34 -20.61 6.76
N ASP A 238 -19.65 -20.72 6.47
CA ASP A 238 -20.64 -19.65 6.66
C ASP A 238 -20.72 -19.16 8.11
N ARG A 239 -20.55 -20.06 9.09
CA ARG A 239 -20.56 -19.71 10.52
C ARG A 239 -19.34 -18.88 10.90
N THR A 240 -18.15 -19.25 10.43
CA THR A 240 -16.91 -18.49 10.64
C THR A 240 -17.02 -17.09 10.03
N GLN A 241 -17.49 -16.99 8.79
CA GLN A 241 -17.69 -15.69 8.14
C GLN A 241 -18.73 -14.83 8.85
N THR A 242 -19.85 -15.43 9.30
CA THR A 242 -20.86 -14.72 10.08
C THR A 242 -20.28 -14.13 11.37
N ARG A 243 -19.47 -14.90 12.10
CA ARG A 243 -18.79 -14.43 13.31
C ARG A 243 -17.79 -13.33 13.01
N ALA A 244 -16.97 -13.50 11.97
CA ALA A 244 -15.98 -12.52 11.55
C ALA A 244 -16.58 -11.15 11.23
N VAL A 245 -17.78 -11.11 10.65
CA VAL A 245 -18.53 -9.87 10.40
C VAL A 245 -19.14 -9.31 11.67
N ALA A 246 -19.67 -10.15 12.58
CA ALA A 246 -20.17 -9.69 13.87
C ALA A 246 -19.07 -9.00 14.71
N ASP A 247 -17.85 -9.57 14.69
CA ASP A 247 -16.69 -9.01 15.37
C ASP A 247 -16.25 -7.67 14.73
N LEU A 248 -16.28 -7.57 13.39
CA LEU A 248 -16.07 -6.31 12.65
C LEU A 248 -17.04 -5.22 13.13
N LEU A 249 -18.34 -5.54 13.14
CA LEU A 249 -19.36 -4.57 13.55
C LEU A 249 -19.21 -4.16 15.01
N THR A 250 -18.72 -5.08 15.86
CA THR A 250 -18.45 -4.77 17.28
C THR A 250 -17.31 -3.77 17.41
N ARG A 251 -16.23 -3.91 16.63
CA ARG A 251 -15.16 -2.91 16.57
C ARG A 251 -15.64 -1.57 16.00
N LEU A 252 -16.45 -1.61 14.94
CA LEU A 252 -16.92 -0.41 14.24
C LEU A 252 -17.98 0.38 15.03
N LEU A 253 -18.97 -0.31 15.62
CA LEU A 253 -20.19 0.29 16.18
C LEU A 253 -20.35 0.04 17.68
N GLY A 254 -19.42 -0.66 18.32
CA GLY A 254 -19.49 -1.05 19.73
C GLY A 254 -20.77 -1.84 20.04
N ASN A 255 -21.45 -1.45 21.12
CA ASN A 255 -22.69 -2.09 21.57
C ASN A 255 -23.83 -2.08 20.53
N ARG A 256 -23.78 -1.14 19.57
CA ARG A 256 -24.80 -1.01 18.54
C ARG A 256 -24.72 -2.09 17.46
N ALA A 257 -23.64 -2.85 17.40
CA ALA A 257 -23.54 -4.03 16.54
C ALA A 257 -24.73 -5.00 16.73
N ARG A 258 -25.30 -5.06 17.95
CA ARG A 258 -26.46 -5.90 18.30
C ARG A 258 -27.76 -5.49 17.61
N GLU A 259 -27.81 -4.30 17.02
CA GLU A 259 -28.93 -3.81 16.21
C GLU A 259 -28.93 -4.44 14.80
N PHE A 260 -27.84 -5.12 14.42
CA PHE A 260 -27.71 -5.86 13.17
C PHE A 260 -27.74 -7.38 13.43
N LYS A 261 -28.63 -8.09 12.74
CA LYS A 261 -28.66 -9.56 12.70
C LYS A 261 -27.94 -10.03 11.43
N VAL A 262 -26.70 -10.49 11.58
CA VAL A 262 -25.85 -10.91 10.46
C VAL A 262 -25.95 -12.41 10.20
N SER A 263 -25.87 -12.80 8.93
CA SER A 263 -25.80 -14.20 8.51
C SER A 263 -25.12 -14.30 7.14
N VAL A 264 -24.29 -15.31 6.97
CA VAL A 264 -23.75 -15.69 5.66
C VAL A 264 -24.50 -16.93 5.18
N ASN A 265 -24.89 -16.92 3.91
CA ASN A 265 -25.48 -18.05 3.21
C ASN A 265 -24.93 -18.09 1.78
N ARG A 266 -23.97 -18.98 1.52
CA ARG A 266 -23.33 -19.12 0.20
C ARG A 266 -24.32 -19.44 -0.93
N THR A 267 -25.46 -20.07 -0.64
CA THR A 267 -26.46 -20.42 -1.67
C THR A 267 -27.30 -19.21 -2.11
N LEU A 268 -27.12 -18.03 -1.50
CA LEU A 268 -27.83 -16.81 -1.89
C LEU A 268 -27.38 -16.28 -3.27
N ALA A 269 -26.14 -16.58 -3.66
CA ALA A 269 -25.60 -16.26 -4.97
C ALA A 269 -25.86 -17.41 -5.95
N ASN A 270 -26.18 -17.05 -7.20
CA ASN A 270 -26.16 -17.99 -8.31
C ASN A 270 -24.81 -17.83 -9.03
N GLY A 271 -23.81 -18.64 -8.66
CA GLY A 271 -22.44 -18.55 -9.17
C GLY A 271 -21.46 -17.78 -8.26
N SER A 272 -20.44 -17.16 -8.86
CA SER A 272 -19.35 -16.47 -8.14
C SER A 272 -19.59 -14.97 -7.91
N ARG A 273 -20.78 -14.46 -8.25
CA ARG A 273 -21.14 -13.04 -8.09
C ARG A 273 -21.76 -12.80 -6.71
N GLU A 274 -21.12 -11.97 -5.91
CA GLU A 274 -21.54 -11.76 -4.52
C GLU A 274 -22.79 -10.88 -4.40
N VAL A 275 -23.58 -11.17 -3.36
CA VAL A 275 -24.85 -10.50 -3.10
C VAL A 275 -25.16 -10.41 -1.61
N CYS A 276 -25.82 -9.34 -1.21
CA CYS A 276 -26.33 -9.11 0.14
C CYS A 276 -27.78 -8.63 0.10
N GLU A 277 -28.60 -9.13 1.01
CA GLU A 277 -29.97 -8.70 1.23
C GLU A 277 -30.13 -8.12 2.64
N LEU A 278 -30.67 -6.91 2.73
CA LEU A 278 -31.03 -6.26 3.98
C LEU A 278 -32.54 -6.08 4.09
N ARG A 279 -33.09 -6.34 5.27
CA ARG A 279 -34.50 -6.13 5.58
C ARG A 279 -34.70 -5.68 7.02
N SER A 280 -35.78 -4.95 7.27
CA SER A 280 -36.21 -4.63 8.62
C SER A 280 -36.60 -5.91 9.37
N ALA A 281 -36.14 -6.05 10.61
CA ALA A 281 -36.44 -7.15 11.51
C ALA A 281 -37.15 -6.64 12.78
N LYS A 282 -37.69 -7.57 13.58
CA LYS A 282 -38.35 -7.23 14.85
C LYS A 282 -37.42 -6.39 15.75
N ASN A 283 -38.02 -5.51 16.56
CA ASN A 283 -37.34 -4.64 17.53
C ASN A 283 -36.40 -3.59 16.88
N ASN A 284 -36.80 -3.00 15.75
CA ASN A 284 -36.04 -1.97 15.03
C ASN A 284 -34.61 -2.39 14.68
N ARG A 285 -34.43 -3.67 14.34
CA ARG A 285 -33.14 -4.24 13.91
C ARG A 285 -33.09 -4.37 12.39
N ILE A 286 -31.88 -4.41 11.84
CA ILE A 286 -31.66 -4.75 10.43
C ILE A 286 -31.11 -6.16 10.34
N ALA A 287 -31.78 -7.04 9.57
CA ALA A 287 -31.24 -8.35 9.23
C ALA A 287 -30.49 -8.25 7.89
N ALA A 288 -29.22 -8.67 7.89
CA ALA A 288 -28.37 -8.72 6.72
C ALA A 288 -27.96 -10.17 6.43
N THR A 289 -28.25 -10.65 5.22
CA THR A 289 -27.86 -11.98 4.75
C THR A 289 -27.10 -11.85 3.45
N GLY A 290 -25.87 -12.34 3.40
CA GLY A 290 -25.00 -12.23 2.22
C GLY A 290 -24.38 -13.54 1.80
N SER A 291 -23.95 -13.64 0.56
CA SER A 291 -23.29 -14.83 0.01
C SER A 291 -21.92 -15.09 0.64
N THR A 292 -21.24 -14.04 1.11
CA THR A 292 -19.94 -14.08 1.78
C THR A 292 -19.90 -13.04 2.91
N GLY A 293 -18.92 -13.13 3.80
CA GLY A 293 -18.72 -12.17 4.89
C GLY A 293 -18.45 -10.76 4.36
N VAL A 294 -17.60 -10.63 3.34
CA VAL A 294 -17.38 -9.37 2.60
C VAL A 294 -18.69 -8.78 2.08
N ALA A 295 -19.56 -9.60 1.46
CA ALA A 295 -20.85 -9.13 0.95
C ALA A 295 -21.77 -8.61 2.07
N VAL A 296 -21.79 -9.28 3.24
CA VAL A 296 -22.55 -8.80 4.41
C VAL A 296 -21.99 -7.46 4.91
N ALA A 297 -20.67 -7.36 5.09
CA ALA A 297 -20.02 -6.12 5.54
C ALA A 297 -20.30 -4.96 4.59
N THR A 298 -20.18 -5.17 3.28
CA THR A 298 -20.48 -4.16 2.26
C THR A 298 -21.95 -3.75 2.24
N GLY A 299 -22.87 -4.73 2.36
CA GLY A 299 -24.30 -4.44 2.41
C GLY A 299 -24.69 -3.59 3.63
N ILE A 300 -24.08 -3.87 4.78
CA ILE A 300 -24.26 -3.05 5.99
C ILE A 300 -23.63 -1.67 5.81
N TYR A 301 -22.43 -1.57 5.23
CA TYR A 301 -21.81 -0.27 4.97
C TYR A 301 -22.67 0.57 4.01
N ASN A 302 -23.23 -0.03 2.96
CA ASN A 302 -24.17 0.64 2.06
C ASN A 302 -25.39 1.20 2.81
N TYR A 303 -25.97 0.40 3.71
CA TYR A 303 -27.06 0.87 4.58
C TYR A 303 -26.61 2.01 5.50
N LEU A 304 -25.42 1.91 6.12
CA LEU A 304 -24.86 2.98 6.93
C LEU A 304 -24.67 4.28 6.13
N LYS A 305 -24.22 4.20 4.88
CA LYS A 305 -24.06 5.37 4.00
C LYS A 305 -25.39 6.04 3.66
N TYR A 306 -26.36 5.28 3.14
CA TYR A 306 -27.55 5.87 2.52
C TYR A 306 -28.75 6.02 3.46
N PHE A 307 -28.80 5.26 4.55
CA PHE A 307 -29.88 5.36 5.53
C PHE A 307 -29.43 6.07 6.80
N CYS A 308 -28.18 5.84 7.24
CA CYS A 308 -27.68 6.41 8.49
C CYS A 308 -26.81 7.65 8.31
N ASN A 309 -26.52 8.04 7.06
CA ASN A 309 -25.63 9.15 6.72
C ASN A 309 -24.24 9.01 7.37
N CYS A 310 -23.70 7.78 7.45
CA CYS A 310 -22.40 7.50 8.05
C CYS A 310 -21.29 7.35 7.00
N HIS A 311 -20.05 7.47 7.45
CA HIS A 311 -18.86 7.32 6.60
C HIS A 311 -17.69 6.71 7.37
N VAL A 312 -16.89 5.89 6.68
CA VAL A 312 -15.69 5.24 7.22
C VAL A 312 -14.54 5.47 6.25
N SER A 313 -13.42 6.00 6.71
CA SER A 313 -12.24 6.27 5.88
C SER A 313 -10.95 6.24 6.70
N TRP A 314 -9.79 6.24 6.03
CA TRP A 314 -8.50 6.31 6.71
C TRP A 314 -8.33 7.60 7.52
N SER A 315 -8.90 8.72 7.08
CA SER A 315 -8.78 10.02 7.75
C SER A 315 -9.88 10.28 8.79
N GLY A 316 -10.51 9.22 9.27
CA GLY A 316 -11.52 9.29 10.33
C GLY A 316 -12.88 8.79 9.90
N ASN A 317 -13.76 8.74 10.90
CA ASN A 317 -15.09 8.13 10.79
C ASN A 317 -16.18 9.11 11.22
N GLN A 318 -17.32 9.05 10.54
CA GLN A 318 -18.56 9.72 10.96
C GLN A 318 -19.62 8.63 11.18
N LEU A 319 -19.76 8.19 12.44
CA LEU A 319 -20.59 7.05 12.85
C LEU A 319 -21.71 7.46 13.81
N ASN A 320 -22.28 8.65 13.62
CA ASN A 320 -23.49 9.08 14.32
C ASN A 320 -24.73 8.37 13.77
N VAL A 321 -24.82 7.06 14.04
CA VAL A 321 -25.92 6.22 13.57
C VAL A 321 -27.25 6.69 14.22
N PRO A 322 -28.37 6.83 13.50
CA PRO A 322 -29.63 7.27 14.08
C PRO A 322 -30.21 6.28 15.11
N ARG A 323 -31.02 6.77 16.06
CA ARG A 323 -31.79 5.94 17.01
C ARG A 323 -33.27 6.34 16.97
N PRO A 324 -34.20 5.45 16.60
CA PRO A 324 -33.98 4.07 16.13
C PRO A 324 -33.28 4.01 14.76
N LEU A 325 -32.83 2.81 14.35
CA LEU A 325 -32.32 2.58 12.99
C LEU A 325 -33.41 2.86 11.94
N PRO A 326 -33.10 3.57 10.84
CA PRO A 326 -34.06 3.80 9.76
C PRO A 326 -34.55 2.50 9.11
N PRO A 327 -35.86 2.29 8.94
CA PRO A 327 -36.35 1.04 8.37
C PRO A 327 -36.02 0.91 6.88
N VAL A 328 -35.79 -0.33 6.45
CA VAL A 328 -35.75 -0.72 5.03
C VAL A 328 -37.14 -1.19 4.59
N THR A 329 -37.69 -0.58 3.55
CA THR A 329 -38.96 -1.00 2.93
C THR A 329 -38.71 -2.23 2.04
N GLY A 330 -39.32 -3.37 2.39
CA GLY A 330 -39.14 -4.62 1.65
C GLY A 330 -37.75 -5.23 1.86
N VAL A 331 -37.07 -5.57 0.76
CA VAL A 331 -35.72 -6.14 0.75
C VAL A 331 -34.81 -5.28 -0.10
N LEU A 332 -33.76 -4.72 0.51
CA LEU A 332 -32.68 -4.05 -0.21
C LEU A 332 -31.67 -5.12 -0.65
N ARG A 333 -31.61 -5.39 -1.95
CA ARG A 333 -30.66 -6.35 -2.54
C ARG A 333 -29.51 -5.62 -3.23
N ILE A 334 -28.29 -5.86 -2.79
CA ILE A 334 -27.05 -5.27 -3.30
C ILE A 334 -26.22 -6.40 -3.89
N SER A 335 -25.91 -6.32 -5.19
CA SER A 335 -25.19 -7.37 -5.92
C SER A 335 -24.17 -6.78 -6.86
N THR A 336 -23.01 -7.42 -6.98
CA THR A 336 -21.96 -7.04 -7.93
C THR A 336 -22.05 -7.86 -9.23
N GLN A 337 -21.65 -7.25 -10.35
CA GLN A 337 -21.45 -7.97 -11.62
C GLN A 337 -20.05 -8.57 -11.74
N HIS A 338 -19.13 -8.15 -10.85
CA HIS A 338 -17.72 -8.48 -10.88
C HIS A 338 -17.42 -9.65 -9.94
N ARG A 339 -16.52 -10.54 -10.37
CA ARG A 339 -16.07 -11.67 -9.55
C ARG A 339 -15.07 -11.21 -8.50
N PHE A 340 -14.15 -10.34 -8.88
CA PHE A 340 -13.09 -9.85 -8.01
C PHE A 340 -13.17 -8.34 -7.78
N ARG A 341 -12.86 -7.96 -6.54
CA ARG A 341 -12.52 -6.59 -6.14
C ARG A 341 -11.15 -6.66 -5.49
N TYR A 342 -10.16 -6.27 -6.28
CA TYR A 342 -8.74 -6.38 -5.95
C TYR A 342 -8.27 -5.16 -5.16
N TYR A 343 -7.32 -5.36 -4.24
CA TYR A 343 -6.71 -4.26 -3.51
C TYR A 343 -5.20 -4.48 -3.27
N GLN A 344 -4.51 -3.35 -3.39
CA GLN A 344 -3.10 -3.04 -3.12
C GLN A 344 -2.20 -3.09 -4.35
N ASN A 345 -1.19 -2.24 -4.34
CA ASN A 345 -0.02 -2.35 -5.19
C ASN A 345 1.08 -3.09 -4.40
N VAL A 346 2.04 -3.69 -5.09
CA VAL A 346 3.26 -4.17 -4.43
C VAL A 346 4.01 -3.02 -3.74
N CYS A 347 3.93 -1.80 -4.28
CA CYS A 347 4.50 -0.59 -3.69
C CYS A 347 3.82 -0.16 -2.37
N THR A 348 2.53 -0.47 -2.17
CA THR A 348 1.79 -0.12 -0.93
C THR A 348 2.45 -0.73 0.30
N GLN A 349 3.08 -1.89 0.12
CA GLN A 349 3.81 -2.60 1.18
C GLN A 349 5.01 -1.82 1.72
N SER A 350 5.59 -0.94 0.90
CA SER A 350 6.72 -0.09 1.25
C SER A 350 6.28 1.31 1.65
N TYR A 351 5.43 1.96 0.87
CA TYR A 351 5.09 3.38 1.09
C TYR A 351 4.02 3.62 2.15
N SER A 352 3.33 2.58 2.60
CA SER A 352 2.26 2.73 3.59
C SER A 352 2.34 1.71 4.71
N THR A 353 2.43 0.41 4.39
CA THR A 353 2.21 -0.64 5.41
C THR A 353 3.48 -1.14 6.10
N VAL A 354 4.67 -0.70 5.68
CA VAL A 354 5.96 -1.23 6.13
C VAL A 354 6.15 -1.19 7.65
N TRP A 355 5.60 -0.16 8.31
CA TRP A 355 5.74 0.04 9.76
C TRP A 355 4.47 -0.33 10.55
N TRP A 356 3.49 -0.96 9.90
CA TRP A 356 2.22 -1.29 10.56
C TRP A 356 2.36 -2.47 11.51
N ASP A 357 1.70 -2.34 12.64
CA ASP A 357 1.44 -3.41 13.59
C ASP A 357 0.11 -4.12 13.28
N TRP A 358 -0.24 -5.10 14.12
CA TRP A 358 -1.50 -5.83 13.96
C TRP A 358 -2.75 -4.94 14.10
N PRO A 359 -2.88 -4.07 15.13
CA PRO A 359 -4.00 -3.14 15.24
C PRO A 359 -4.28 -2.34 13.96
N ARG A 360 -3.24 -1.78 13.31
CA ARG A 360 -3.45 -1.02 12.06
C ARG A 360 -3.86 -1.92 10.90
N TRP A 361 -3.30 -3.13 10.79
CA TRP A 361 -3.74 -4.12 9.79
C TRP A 361 -5.17 -4.61 10.01
N GLU A 362 -5.61 -4.80 11.26
CA GLU A 362 -6.99 -5.20 11.57
C GLU A 362 -7.99 -4.14 11.10
N GLN A 363 -7.68 -2.87 11.31
CA GLN A 363 -8.48 -1.74 10.80
C GLN A 363 -8.52 -1.73 9.26
N GLU A 364 -7.38 -1.97 8.61
CA GLU A 364 -7.33 -2.02 7.14
C GLU A 364 -8.20 -3.14 6.58
N ILE A 365 -8.15 -4.34 7.17
CA ILE A 365 -8.93 -5.49 6.72
C ILE A 365 -10.43 -5.27 6.97
N ASP A 366 -10.79 -4.58 8.05
CA ASP A 366 -12.17 -4.16 8.28
C ASP A 366 -12.63 -3.14 7.21
N TRP A 367 -11.79 -2.15 6.86
CA TRP A 367 -12.05 -1.21 5.77
C TRP A 367 -12.19 -1.92 4.41
N MET A 368 -11.31 -2.90 4.13
CA MET A 368 -11.38 -3.75 2.94
C MET A 368 -12.74 -4.45 2.86
N ALA A 369 -13.22 -5.07 3.94
CA ALA A 369 -14.49 -5.78 3.96
C ALA A 369 -15.71 -4.85 3.76
N LEU A 370 -15.69 -3.66 4.38
CA LEU A 370 -16.74 -2.65 4.21
C LEU A 370 -16.80 -2.13 2.77
N ASN A 371 -15.66 -2.00 2.11
CA ASN A 371 -15.54 -1.56 0.71
C ASN A 371 -15.63 -2.71 -0.30
N GLY A 372 -15.91 -3.91 0.19
CA GLY A 372 -16.16 -5.07 -0.66
C GLY A 372 -14.91 -5.63 -1.31
N ILE A 373 -13.72 -5.48 -0.77
CA ILE A 373 -12.52 -6.14 -1.29
C ILE A 373 -12.59 -7.64 -0.97
N ASN A 374 -12.37 -8.49 -1.97
CA ASN A 374 -12.30 -9.95 -1.79
C ASN A 374 -11.02 -10.60 -2.34
N LEU A 375 -10.15 -9.83 -2.99
CA LEU A 375 -8.87 -10.29 -3.54
C LEU A 375 -7.70 -9.36 -3.13
N PRO A 376 -7.31 -9.31 -1.85
CA PRO A 376 -6.19 -8.47 -1.40
C PRO A 376 -4.82 -9.16 -1.58
N LEU A 377 -3.75 -8.38 -1.79
CA LEU A 377 -2.37 -8.87 -1.65
C LEU A 377 -2.02 -9.15 -0.17
N ALA A 378 -1.20 -10.18 0.09
CA ALA A 378 -0.70 -10.50 1.43
C ALA A 378 0.77 -10.95 1.39
N PHE A 379 1.69 -9.98 1.49
CA PHE A 379 3.11 -10.16 1.19
C PHE A 379 4.04 -10.16 2.42
N ASN A 380 3.49 -9.99 3.63
CA ASN A 380 4.30 -9.94 4.85
C ASN A 380 5.03 -11.28 5.09
N GLY A 381 6.26 -11.21 5.59
CA GLY A 381 7.03 -12.38 6.03
C GLY A 381 7.72 -13.19 4.92
N GLN A 382 7.54 -12.83 3.63
CA GLN A 382 8.12 -13.62 2.53
C GLN A 382 9.66 -13.68 2.54
N GLU A 383 10.35 -12.65 3.06
CA GLU A 383 11.81 -12.65 3.20
C GLU A 383 12.29 -13.73 4.17
N ALA A 384 11.52 -14.03 5.22
CA ALA A 384 11.85 -15.10 6.16
C ALA A 384 11.81 -16.48 5.49
N LEU A 385 10.83 -16.69 4.60
CA LEU A 385 10.73 -17.94 3.85
C LEU A 385 11.82 -18.07 2.79
N TRP A 386 12.16 -16.97 2.12
CA TRP A 386 13.29 -16.93 1.20
C TRP A 386 14.62 -17.20 1.93
N GLN A 387 14.81 -16.67 3.13
CA GLN A 387 15.99 -16.96 3.95
C GLN A 387 16.12 -18.47 4.22
N GLU A 388 15.04 -19.14 4.64
CA GLU A 388 15.04 -20.60 4.84
C GLU A 388 15.38 -21.36 3.55
N VAL A 389 14.79 -20.97 2.42
CA VAL A 389 15.05 -21.57 1.10
C VAL A 389 16.51 -21.39 0.72
N TYR A 390 17.07 -20.19 0.82
CA TYR A 390 18.45 -19.91 0.44
C TYR A 390 19.47 -20.61 1.34
N LEU A 391 19.21 -20.66 2.66
CA LEU A 391 20.01 -21.46 3.59
C LEU A 391 19.99 -22.95 3.20
N SER A 392 18.82 -23.50 2.84
CA SER A 392 18.70 -24.90 2.39
C SER A 392 19.44 -25.20 1.08
N LEU A 393 19.66 -24.19 0.25
CA LEU A 393 20.45 -24.27 -0.98
C LEU A 393 21.96 -24.13 -0.74
N GLY A 394 22.37 -23.76 0.47
CA GLY A 394 23.78 -23.62 0.87
C GLY A 394 24.33 -22.18 0.84
N LEU A 395 23.46 -21.16 0.72
CA LEU A 395 23.89 -19.77 0.94
C LEU A 395 24.21 -19.56 2.42
N ASN A 396 25.16 -18.68 2.72
CA ASN A 396 25.39 -18.24 4.09
C ASN A 396 24.52 -17.01 4.41
N GLN A 397 24.42 -16.64 5.69
CA GLN A 397 23.60 -15.50 6.10
C GLN A 397 24.06 -14.18 5.49
N MET A 398 25.36 -13.97 5.26
CA MET A 398 25.85 -12.72 4.65
C MET A 398 25.41 -12.59 3.19
N ASP A 399 25.38 -13.69 2.43
CA ASP A 399 24.88 -13.69 1.04
C ASP A 399 23.41 -13.26 0.99
N ILE A 400 22.62 -13.68 1.99
CA ILE A 400 21.18 -13.36 2.12
C ILE A 400 20.99 -11.90 2.57
N ASP A 401 21.80 -11.46 3.54
CA ASP A 401 21.83 -10.08 4.05
C ASP A 401 22.20 -9.07 2.95
N HIS A 402 23.06 -9.46 2.01
CA HIS A 402 23.39 -8.67 0.82
C HIS A 402 22.33 -8.71 -0.27
N PHE A 403 21.43 -9.71 -0.27
CA PHE A 403 20.36 -9.78 -1.25
C PHE A 403 19.18 -8.88 -0.88
N PHE A 404 18.73 -8.92 0.37
CA PHE A 404 17.58 -8.13 0.79
C PHE A 404 17.92 -6.66 1.00
N THR A 405 16.98 -5.79 0.65
CA THR A 405 17.00 -4.37 1.02
C THR A 405 16.55 -4.19 2.47
N GLY A 406 16.62 -2.95 2.96
CA GLY A 406 15.96 -2.56 4.20
C GLY A 406 14.43 -2.51 4.04
N PRO A 407 13.68 -2.48 5.16
CA PRO A 407 12.22 -2.67 5.13
C PRO A 407 11.47 -1.76 4.16
N ALA A 408 11.84 -0.47 4.13
CA ALA A 408 11.18 0.55 3.32
C ALA A 408 11.34 0.34 1.81
N PHE A 409 12.24 -0.55 1.37
CA PHE A 409 12.56 -0.76 -0.04
C PHE A 409 12.23 -2.17 -0.53
N LEU A 410 11.46 -2.95 0.25
CA LEU A 410 11.17 -4.35 -0.07
C LEU A 410 10.30 -4.54 -1.31
N ALA A 411 9.40 -3.61 -1.64
CA ALA A 411 8.63 -3.67 -2.88
C ALA A 411 9.54 -3.81 -4.12
N TRP A 412 10.57 -2.95 -4.23
CA TRP A 412 11.54 -2.98 -5.34
C TRP A 412 12.52 -4.14 -5.26
N ASN A 413 12.77 -4.69 -4.08
CA ASN A 413 13.56 -5.91 -3.95
C ASN A 413 12.82 -7.14 -4.47
N ARG A 414 11.54 -7.28 -4.11
CA ARG A 414 10.68 -8.39 -4.55
C ARG A 414 10.47 -8.38 -6.08
N MET A 415 10.40 -7.19 -6.66
CA MET A 415 10.35 -6.99 -8.12
C MET A 415 11.72 -7.11 -8.81
N GLY A 416 12.82 -7.22 -8.06
CA GLY A 416 14.19 -7.37 -8.56
C GLY A 416 14.89 -6.09 -9.00
N ASN A 417 14.31 -4.93 -8.76
CA ASN A 417 14.91 -3.65 -9.14
C ASN A 417 16.07 -3.25 -8.20
N LEU A 418 15.95 -3.59 -6.91
CA LEU A 418 16.89 -3.19 -5.86
C LEU A 418 17.37 -4.36 -4.97
N PHE A 419 18.61 -4.28 -4.50
CA PHE A 419 19.21 -5.21 -3.55
C PHE A 419 20.06 -4.45 -2.54
N GLN A 420 20.29 -5.02 -1.35
CA GLN A 420 21.17 -4.51 -0.28
C GLN A 420 20.82 -3.15 0.37
N TRP A 421 20.29 -2.19 -0.39
CA TRP A 421 20.06 -0.80 0.03
C TRP A 421 19.16 -0.71 1.26
N GLY A 422 19.62 0.00 2.30
CA GLY A 422 18.91 0.16 3.57
C GLY A 422 18.95 -1.06 4.51
N GLY A 423 19.52 -2.18 4.07
CA GLY A 423 19.64 -3.42 4.84
C GLY A 423 20.84 -3.45 5.80
N PRO A 424 21.16 -4.62 6.38
CA PRO A 424 20.40 -5.87 6.28
C PRO A 424 19.15 -5.90 7.17
N LEU A 425 18.24 -6.84 6.88
CA LEU A 425 17.08 -7.13 7.72
C LEU A 425 17.51 -7.90 8.98
N PRO A 426 17.17 -7.44 10.20
CA PRO A 426 17.45 -8.19 11.42
C PRO A 426 16.52 -9.41 11.55
N GLN A 427 16.93 -10.40 12.34
CA GLN A 427 16.10 -11.58 12.64
C GLN A 427 14.77 -11.22 13.31
N SER A 428 14.73 -10.12 14.07
CA SER A 428 13.51 -9.57 14.66
C SER A 428 12.47 -9.19 13.61
N TRP A 429 12.89 -8.70 12.43
CA TRP A 429 12.02 -8.40 11.31
C TRP A 429 11.32 -9.65 10.81
N HIS A 430 12.09 -10.72 10.51
CA HIS A 430 11.56 -11.99 10.02
C HIS A 430 10.50 -12.56 10.98
N ALA A 431 10.81 -12.62 12.27
CA ALA A 431 9.88 -13.13 13.28
C ALA A 431 8.59 -12.29 13.39
N LYS A 432 8.69 -10.96 13.43
CA LYS A 432 7.53 -10.06 13.53
C LYS A 432 6.65 -10.13 12.28
N GLN A 433 7.25 -10.17 11.10
CA GLN A 433 6.52 -10.22 9.84
C GLN A 433 5.83 -11.56 9.60
N LEU A 434 6.44 -12.69 10.01
CA LEU A 434 5.78 -14.00 10.01
C LEU A 434 4.54 -14.00 10.92
N TYR A 435 4.69 -13.54 12.17
CA TYR A 435 3.57 -13.43 13.11
C TYR A 435 2.43 -12.56 12.56
N LEU A 436 2.78 -11.42 11.95
CA LEU A 436 1.80 -10.51 11.38
C LEU A 436 1.06 -11.15 10.19
N GLN A 437 1.79 -11.85 9.31
CA GLN A 437 1.20 -12.52 8.15
C GLN A 437 0.19 -13.60 8.56
N TYR A 438 0.46 -14.40 9.59
CA TYR A 438 -0.49 -15.37 10.11
C TYR A 438 -1.83 -14.71 10.49
N LYS A 439 -1.77 -13.61 11.23
CA LYS A 439 -2.97 -12.88 11.65
C LYS A 439 -3.71 -12.23 10.47
N ILE A 440 -2.98 -11.66 9.52
CA ILE A 440 -3.55 -11.06 8.30
C ILE A 440 -4.33 -12.11 7.52
N LEU A 441 -3.70 -13.25 7.23
CA LEU A 441 -4.32 -14.33 6.43
C LEU A 441 -5.54 -14.92 7.13
N ASP A 442 -5.44 -15.19 8.43
CA ASP A 442 -6.56 -15.73 9.22
C ASP A 442 -7.77 -14.79 9.18
N ARG A 443 -7.55 -13.48 9.35
CA ARG A 443 -8.62 -12.48 9.34
C ARG A 443 -9.23 -12.30 7.95
N MET A 444 -8.39 -12.19 6.92
CA MET A 444 -8.85 -12.08 5.52
C MET A 444 -9.72 -13.29 5.14
N ARG A 445 -9.23 -14.52 5.38
CA ARG A 445 -9.96 -15.75 5.09
C ARG A 445 -11.23 -15.88 5.92
N ALA A 446 -11.18 -15.49 7.21
CA ALA A 446 -12.35 -15.51 8.07
C ALA A 446 -13.46 -14.58 7.56
N LEU A 447 -13.14 -13.46 6.93
CA LEU A 447 -14.12 -12.57 6.28
C LEU A 447 -14.57 -13.06 4.90
N GLY A 448 -13.91 -14.08 4.36
CA GLY A 448 -14.19 -14.65 3.05
C GLY A 448 -13.41 -13.99 1.89
N MET A 449 -12.32 -13.28 2.19
CA MET A 449 -11.37 -12.84 1.17
C MET A 449 -10.46 -14.01 0.74
N MET A 450 -9.86 -13.88 -0.44
CA MET A 450 -8.87 -14.81 -1.00
C MET A 450 -7.53 -14.06 -1.12
N PRO A 451 -6.66 -14.15 -0.12
CA PRO A 451 -5.35 -13.49 -0.16
C PRO A 451 -4.49 -13.98 -1.32
N VAL A 452 -3.86 -13.03 -2.02
CA VAL A 452 -2.88 -13.33 -3.07
C VAL A 452 -1.50 -13.42 -2.45
N LEU A 453 -0.86 -14.58 -2.63
CA LEU A 453 0.46 -14.88 -2.06
C LEU A 453 1.59 -14.67 -3.10
N PRO A 454 2.84 -14.42 -2.68
CA PRO A 454 3.94 -14.25 -3.63
C PRO A 454 4.35 -15.57 -4.31
N ALA A 455 5.05 -15.47 -5.44
CA ALA A 455 5.69 -16.59 -6.14
C ALA A 455 7.09 -16.21 -6.62
N PHE A 456 7.82 -17.18 -7.17
CA PHE A 456 9.16 -16.97 -7.69
C PHE A 456 9.14 -16.36 -9.10
N SER A 457 9.88 -15.27 -9.28
CA SER A 457 9.99 -14.51 -10.53
C SER A 457 11.15 -14.93 -11.43
N GLY A 458 12.11 -15.72 -10.93
CA GLY A 458 13.38 -16.00 -11.61
C GLY A 458 14.57 -15.18 -11.10
N ILE A 459 14.33 -14.17 -10.25
CA ILE A 459 15.37 -13.32 -9.68
C ILE A 459 16.08 -14.04 -8.53
N VAL A 460 17.41 -14.08 -8.56
CA VAL A 460 18.23 -14.81 -7.59
C VAL A 460 19.38 -13.96 -7.06
N PRO A 461 19.91 -14.25 -5.85
CA PRO A 461 21.14 -13.63 -5.37
C PRO A 461 22.33 -13.97 -6.27
N GLU A 462 23.30 -13.06 -6.40
CA GLU A 462 24.55 -13.31 -7.14
C GLU A 462 25.27 -14.58 -6.64
N ALA A 463 25.22 -14.84 -5.33
CA ALA A 463 25.83 -16.00 -4.68
C ALA A 463 25.32 -17.36 -5.22
N ILE A 464 24.15 -17.41 -5.88
CA ILE A 464 23.68 -18.61 -6.57
C ILE A 464 24.64 -19.03 -7.68
N THR A 465 25.28 -18.09 -8.39
CA THR A 465 26.28 -18.39 -9.43
C THR A 465 27.55 -19.02 -8.84
N ARG A 466 27.88 -18.71 -7.59
CA ARG A 466 29.00 -19.34 -6.86
C ARG A 466 28.69 -20.79 -6.48
N LEU A 467 27.47 -21.08 -6.04
CA LEU A 467 27.05 -22.43 -5.65
C LEU A 467 26.71 -23.32 -6.84
N PHE A 468 26.16 -22.73 -7.89
CA PHE A 468 25.74 -23.40 -9.13
C PHE A 468 26.43 -22.75 -10.34
N PRO A 469 27.74 -22.97 -10.54
CA PRO A 469 28.53 -22.27 -11.57
C PRO A 469 28.16 -22.63 -13.01
N LYS A 470 27.32 -23.67 -13.20
CA LYS A 470 26.77 -24.06 -14.51
C LYS A 470 25.38 -23.47 -14.78
N ALA A 471 24.79 -22.78 -13.80
CA ALA A 471 23.48 -22.17 -13.96
C ALA A 471 23.55 -21.04 -15.00
N ASN A 472 22.60 -21.03 -15.93
CA ASN A 472 22.51 -19.96 -16.93
C ASN A 472 21.81 -18.75 -16.31
N VAL A 473 22.58 -17.73 -15.93
CA VAL A 473 22.08 -16.53 -15.26
C VAL A 473 22.47 -15.30 -16.07
N THR A 474 21.50 -14.45 -16.36
CA THR A 474 21.70 -13.17 -17.02
C THR A 474 21.70 -12.04 -15.99
N LYS A 475 22.74 -11.19 -16.01
CA LYS A 475 22.77 -9.96 -15.24
C LYS A 475 22.13 -8.83 -16.03
N LEU A 476 21.09 -8.20 -15.49
CA LEU A 476 20.41 -7.08 -16.11
C LEU A 476 21.15 -5.75 -15.90
N ASN A 477 20.72 -4.74 -16.67
CA ASN A 477 21.19 -3.37 -16.52
C ASN A 477 20.74 -2.75 -15.19
N PRO A 478 21.43 -1.69 -14.71
CA PRO A 478 21.02 -0.98 -13.51
C PRO A 478 19.67 -0.28 -13.70
N TRP A 479 18.87 -0.24 -12.64
CA TRP A 479 17.56 0.42 -12.62
C TRP A 479 17.64 1.79 -11.91
N SER A 480 16.93 2.78 -12.46
CA SER A 480 16.71 4.13 -11.89
C SER A 480 17.94 4.77 -11.25
N HIS A 481 19.04 4.85 -12.02
CA HIS A 481 20.31 5.48 -11.63
C HIS A 481 21.06 4.81 -10.47
N PHE A 482 20.60 3.67 -9.93
CA PHE A 482 21.42 2.88 -9.02
C PHE A 482 22.58 2.22 -9.78
N ASN A 483 23.69 1.99 -9.10
CA ASN A 483 24.78 1.18 -9.66
C ASN A 483 24.53 -0.31 -9.34
N CYS A 484 25.33 -1.19 -9.93
CA CYS A 484 25.19 -2.64 -9.72
C CYS A 484 25.51 -3.14 -8.31
N SER A 485 25.90 -2.28 -7.36
CA SER A 485 26.00 -2.66 -5.95
C SER A 485 24.61 -2.80 -5.32
N TYR A 486 23.62 -2.08 -5.86
CA TYR A 486 22.26 -2.02 -5.30
C TYR A 486 21.18 -2.42 -6.30
N SER A 487 21.55 -2.82 -7.52
CA SER A 487 20.63 -3.14 -8.62
C SER A 487 21.26 -4.20 -9.53
N CYS A 488 20.96 -4.22 -10.83
CA CYS A 488 21.48 -5.17 -11.81
C CYS A 488 21.11 -6.63 -11.45
N ALA A 489 19.81 -6.91 -11.49
CA ALA A 489 19.24 -8.21 -11.14
C ALA A 489 19.95 -9.37 -11.84
N TYR A 490 20.19 -10.45 -11.09
CA TYR A 490 20.59 -11.73 -11.65
C TYR A 490 19.33 -12.56 -11.91
N ILE A 491 19.00 -12.76 -13.18
CA ILE A 491 17.83 -13.53 -13.61
C ILE A 491 18.28 -14.88 -14.11
N LEU A 492 17.76 -15.93 -13.47
CA LEU A 492 17.97 -17.31 -13.88
C LEU A 492 17.17 -17.59 -15.17
N ASP A 493 17.82 -18.19 -16.18
CA ASP A 493 17.16 -18.54 -17.43
C ASP A 493 15.98 -19.48 -17.15
N PRO A 494 14.78 -19.21 -17.70
CA PRO A 494 13.60 -20.03 -17.44
C PRO A 494 13.75 -21.50 -17.85
N ARG A 495 14.68 -21.81 -18.77
CA ARG A 495 14.96 -23.17 -19.24
C ARG A 495 15.99 -23.90 -18.38
N ASP A 496 16.62 -23.22 -17.42
CA ASP A 496 17.54 -23.84 -16.49
C ASP A 496 16.76 -24.69 -15.47
N SER A 497 17.22 -25.92 -15.24
CA SER A 497 16.62 -26.83 -14.26
C SER A 497 16.55 -26.24 -12.83
N LEU A 498 17.46 -25.33 -12.50
CA LEU A 498 17.50 -24.67 -11.20
C LEU A 498 16.28 -23.74 -11.01
N PHE A 499 15.70 -23.21 -12.09
CA PHE A 499 14.53 -22.33 -12.03
C PHE A 499 13.35 -23.06 -11.38
N GLN A 500 13.04 -24.26 -11.87
CA GLN A 500 11.98 -25.10 -11.33
C GLN A 500 12.25 -25.54 -9.90
N ARG A 501 13.52 -25.87 -9.59
CA ARG A 501 13.92 -26.30 -8.25
C ARG A 501 13.73 -25.19 -7.22
N ILE A 502 14.26 -24.00 -7.47
CA ILE A 502 14.17 -22.86 -6.53
C ILE A 502 12.71 -22.42 -6.39
N GLY A 503 11.99 -22.26 -7.50
CA GLY A 503 10.58 -21.84 -7.48
C GLY A 503 9.70 -22.82 -6.70
N SER A 504 9.87 -24.13 -6.92
CA SER A 504 9.10 -25.15 -6.20
C SER A 504 9.45 -25.19 -4.70
N LEU A 505 10.72 -25.00 -4.32
CA LEU A 505 11.14 -24.95 -2.91
C LEU A 505 10.48 -23.78 -2.18
N PHE A 506 10.53 -22.58 -2.76
CA PHE A 506 9.91 -21.41 -2.17
C PHE A 506 8.40 -21.56 -2.05
N LEU A 507 7.73 -21.96 -3.13
CA LEU A 507 6.28 -22.08 -3.10
C LEU A 507 5.81 -23.19 -2.16
N SER A 508 6.56 -24.31 -2.07
CA SER A 508 6.27 -25.37 -1.10
C SER A 508 6.42 -24.87 0.34
N GLN A 509 7.45 -24.07 0.62
CA GLN A 509 7.63 -23.50 1.96
C GLN A 509 6.53 -22.49 2.30
N LEU A 510 6.16 -21.63 1.35
CA LEU A 510 5.05 -20.70 1.47
C LEU A 510 3.73 -21.40 1.78
N VAL A 511 3.37 -22.41 0.97
CA VAL A 511 2.13 -23.18 1.16
C VAL A 511 2.16 -23.98 2.47
N LYS A 512 3.31 -24.52 2.86
CA LYS A 512 3.46 -25.22 4.13
C LYS A 512 3.22 -24.31 5.33
N GLN A 513 3.74 -23.09 5.30
CA GLN A 513 3.60 -22.13 6.40
C GLN A 513 2.21 -21.51 6.43
N PHE A 514 1.70 -21.08 5.28
CA PHE A 514 0.53 -20.20 5.22
C PHE A 514 -0.72 -20.83 4.60
N GLY A 515 -0.66 -22.06 4.10
CA GLY A 515 -1.68 -22.59 3.20
C GLY A 515 -1.75 -21.80 1.89
N THR A 516 -2.85 -21.93 1.14
CA THR A 516 -3.06 -21.20 -0.11
C THR A 516 -4.54 -20.98 -0.42
N ASP A 517 -4.80 -19.93 -1.20
CA ASP A 517 -6.09 -19.61 -1.82
C ASP A 517 -5.99 -19.70 -3.36
N HIS A 518 -4.94 -20.39 -3.85
CA HIS A 518 -4.65 -20.74 -5.24
C HIS A 518 -4.31 -19.57 -6.16
N ILE A 519 -4.05 -18.37 -5.64
CA ILE A 519 -3.73 -17.19 -6.44
C ILE A 519 -2.37 -16.65 -6.02
N TYR A 520 -1.46 -16.54 -6.98
CA TYR A 520 -0.08 -16.14 -6.73
C TYR A 520 0.32 -14.96 -7.59
N ASN A 521 0.98 -13.96 -7.00
CA ASN A 521 1.54 -12.82 -7.72
C ASN A 521 3.07 -12.92 -7.80
N THR A 522 3.59 -12.62 -8.99
CA THR A 522 5.01 -12.44 -9.26
C THR A 522 5.18 -11.74 -10.60
N ASP A 523 6.22 -10.92 -10.71
CA ASP A 523 6.49 -10.07 -11.87
C ASP A 523 7.99 -10.08 -12.17
N THR A 524 8.41 -10.64 -13.31
CA THR A 524 9.83 -10.84 -13.64
C THR A 524 10.51 -9.59 -14.18
N PHE A 525 9.77 -8.74 -14.90
CA PHE A 525 10.32 -7.65 -15.71
C PHE A 525 9.64 -6.30 -15.42
N ASN A 526 9.21 -6.08 -14.16
CA ASN A 526 8.60 -4.80 -13.79
C ASN A 526 9.65 -3.69 -13.86
N GLU A 527 9.47 -2.74 -14.78
CA GLU A 527 10.43 -1.67 -15.11
C GLU A 527 11.84 -2.15 -15.46
N MET A 528 11.95 -3.39 -15.95
CA MET A 528 13.21 -3.97 -16.39
C MET A 528 13.05 -4.51 -17.80
N THR A 529 13.98 -4.18 -18.69
CA THR A 529 13.96 -4.69 -20.06
C THR A 529 14.41 -6.15 -20.10
N PRO A 530 13.61 -7.08 -20.64
CA PRO A 530 14.02 -8.48 -20.81
C PRO A 530 15.28 -8.61 -21.68
N ALA A 531 16.03 -9.69 -21.47
CA ALA A 531 17.28 -9.95 -22.18
C ALA A 531 17.12 -10.16 -23.70
N SER A 532 15.91 -10.52 -24.16
CA SER A 532 15.61 -10.72 -25.58
C SER A 532 14.16 -10.32 -25.89
N PRO A 533 13.90 -9.63 -27.03
CA PRO A 533 12.56 -9.33 -27.51
C PRO A 533 11.93 -10.49 -28.31
N ASP A 534 12.62 -11.64 -28.43
CA ASP A 534 12.11 -12.80 -29.16
C ASP A 534 10.84 -13.36 -28.47
N PRO A 535 9.69 -13.43 -29.18
CA PRO A 535 8.48 -14.08 -28.69
C PRO A 535 8.71 -15.48 -28.09
N SER A 536 9.63 -16.28 -28.65
CA SER A 536 9.91 -17.63 -28.16
C SER A 536 10.50 -17.62 -26.74
N TYR A 537 11.38 -16.65 -26.46
CA TYR A 537 11.98 -16.42 -25.15
C TYR A 537 10.93 -15.94 -24.14
N LEU A 538 10.13 -14.93 -24.49
CA LEU A 538 9.11 -14.36 -23.59
C LEU A 538 8.04 -15.40 -23.23
N SER A 539 7.61 -16.22 -24.19
CA SER A 539 6.70 -17.33 -23.94
C SER A 539 7.30 -18.41 -23.04
N ALA A 540 8.61 -18.67 -23.17
CA ALA A 540 9.31 -19.61 -22.28
C ALA A 540 9.43 -19.07 -20.85
N VAL A 541 9.63 -17.76 -20.66
CA VAL A 541 9.65 -17.14 -19.33
C VAL A 541 8.32 -17.37 -18.61
N SER A 542 7.21 -16.94 -19.18
CA SER A 542 5.90 -17.06 -18.53
C SER A 542 5.47 -18.51 -18.34
N ARG A 543 5.78 -19.39 -19.30
CA ARG A 543 5.54 -20.84 -19.16
C ARG A 543 6.29 -21.43 -17.97
N SER A 544 7.54 -21.04 -17.77
CA SER A 544 8.39 -21.62 -16.72
C SER A 544 8.01 -21.11 -15.34
N VAL A 545 7.73 -19.80 -15.21
CA VAL A 545 7.15 -19.22 -13.99
C VAL A 545 5.87 -19.98 -13.62
N PHE A 546 4.93 -20.11 -14.56
CA PHE A 546 3.67 -20.79 -14.29
C PHE A 546 3.84 -22.28 -14.01
N ALA A 547 4.75 -22.97 -14.70
CA ALA A 547 5.07 -24.37 -14.43
C ALA A 547 5.55 -24.58 -12.99
N THR A 548 6.36 -23.67 -12.43
CA THR A 548 6.78 -23.75 -11.02
C THR A 548 5.62 -23.58 -10.04
N MET A 549 4.60 -22.79 -10.39
CA MET A 549 3.40 -22.67 -9.57
C MET A 549 2.63 -23.99 -9.58
N THR A 550 2.36 -24.52 -10.79
CA THR A 550 1.55 -25.72 -10.96
C THR A 550 2.21 -27.02 -10.53
N SER A 551 3.54 -27.06 -10.37
CA SER A 551 4.23 -28.21 -9.80
C SER A 551 3.97 -28.39 -8.30
N VAL A 552 3.60 -27.33 -7.60
CA VAL A 552 3.25 -27.35 -6.17
C VAL A 552 1.73 -27.27 -5.98
N ASP A 553 1.07 -26.39 -6.71
CA ASP A 553 -0.38 -26.19 -6.68
C ASP A 553 -1.00 -26.32 -8.08
N PRO A 554 -1.55 -27.50 -8.45
CA PRO A 554 -2.20 -27.72 -9.73
C PRO A 554 -3.39 -26.80 -10.03
N GLN A 555 -3.93 -26.11 -9.02
CA GLN A 555 -5.04 -25.15 -9.13
C GLN A 555 -4.58 -23.69 -9.23
N ALA A 556 -3.26 -23.44 -9.24
CA ALA A 556 -2.68 -22.11 -9.27
C ALA A 556 -3.20 -21.23 -10.41
N ILE A 557 -3.54 -19.99 -10.06
CA ILE A 557 -3.82 -18.87 -10.95
C ILE A 557 -2.73 -17.82 -10.73
N TRP A 558 -2.08 -17.40 -11.81
CA TRP A 558 -1.07 -16.36 -11.74
C TRP A 558 -1.73 -14.97 -11.88
N LEU A 559 -1.61 -14.14 -10.86
CA LEU A 559 -1.95 -12.72 -10.93
C LEU A 559 -0.71 -11.91 -11.34
N MET A 560 -0.74 -11.25 -12.49
CA MET A 560 0.41 -10.52 -13.04
C MET A 560 0.09 -9.03 -13.20
N GLN A 561 1.05 -8.15 -12.89
CA GLN A 561 0.93 -6.71 -13.14
C GLN A 561 1.09 -6.42 -14.65
N GLY A 562 0.14 -5.68 -15.22
CA GLY A 562 0.20 -5.19 -16.60
C GLY A 562 1.05 -3.92 -16.80
N TRP A 563 1.66 -3.38 -15.74
CA TRP A 563 2.41 -2.11 -15.78
C TRP A 563 3.53 -2.11 -16.83
N LEU A 564 4.23 -3.24 -16.98
CA LEU A 564 5.31 -3.38 -17.95
C LEU A 564 4.88 -3.05 -19.39
N PHE A 565 3.62 -3.35 -19.77
CA PHE A 565 3.06 -3.02 -21.09
C PHE A 565 2.79 -1.52 -21.30
N VAL A 566 2.63 -0.78 -20.21
CA VAL A 566 2.37 0.68 -20.21
C VAL A 566 3.66 1.47 -20.00
N HIS A 567 4.60 0.93 -19.22
CA HIS A 567 5.86 1.58 -18.87
C HIS A 567 6.85 1.59 -20.04
N ASP A 568 7.06 0.44 -20.70
CA ASP A 568 8.06 0.27 -21.76
C ASP A 568 7.38 -0.16 -23.08
N VAL A 569 6.65 0.78 -23.68
CA VAL A 569 5.90 0.56 -24.94
C VAL A 569 6.80 0.29 -26.14
N ASP A 570 8.07 0.71 -26.07
CA ASP A 570 9.05 0.50 -27.14
C ASP A 570 9.49 -0.96 -27.21
N PHE A 571 9.65 -1.61 -26.05
CA PHE A 571 9.92 -3.04 -25.97
C PHE A 571 8.64 -3.89 -26.16
N TRP A 572 7.58 -3.58 -25.41
CA TRP A 572 6.37 -4.41 -25.34
C TRP A 572 5.40 -4.14 -26.50
N LYS A 573 5.78 -4.57 -27.71
CA LYS A 573 4.93 -4.51 -28.90
C LYS A 573 3.93 -5.68 -28.91
N PRO A 574 2.89 -5.66 -29.77
CA PRO A 574 1.82 -6.66 -29.76
C PRO A 574 2.30 -8.12 -29.75
N ALA A 575 3.32 -8.46 -30.56
CA ALA A 575 3.86 -9.82 -30.61
C ALA A 575 4.53 -10.25 -29.28
N GLN A 576 5.24 -9.34 -28.61
CA GLN A 576 5.91 -9.59 -27.33
C GLN A 576 4.90 -9.77 -26.20
N ILE A 577 3.89 -8.88 -26.14
CA ILE A 577 2.80 -8.96 -25.15
C ILE A 577 2.06 -10.29 -25.32
N GLN A 578 1.62 -10.60 -26.55
CA GLN A 578 0.88 -11.82 -26.83
C GLN A 578 1.71 -13.08 -26.48
N ALA A 579 3.01 -13.09 -26.80
CA ALA A 579 3.87 -14.22 -26.48
C ALA A 579 4.03 -14.46 -24.97
N LEU A 580 4.18 -13.40 -24.19
CA LEU A 580 4.23 -13.49 -22.72
C LEU A 580 2.91 -14.03 -22.18
N LEU A 581 1.77 -13.45 -22.58
CA LEU A 581 0.44 -13.82 -22.07
C LEU A 581 0.00 -15.24 -22.48
N HIS A 582 0.36 -15.69 -23.68
CA HIS A 582 0.01 -17.03 -24.20
C HIS A 582 1.01 -18.12 -23.83
N GLY A 583 2.12 -17.79 -23.14
CA GLY A 583 2.95 -18.80 -22.48
C GLY A 583 2.21 -19.51 -21.32
N VAL A 584 1.10 -18.95 -20.86
CA VAL A 584 0.20 -19.51 -19.84
C VAL A 584 -1.16 -19.84 -20.46
N PRO A 585 -1.81 -20.97 -20.11
CA PRO A 585 -3.15 -21.28 -20.61
C PRO A 585 -4.16 -20.17 -20.34
N ILE A 586 -5.08 -19.95 -21.29
CA ILE A 586 -6.15 -18.95 -21.14
C ILE A 586 -6.97 -19.25 -19.88
N GLY A 587 -7.20 -18.22 -19.05
CA GLY A 587 -7.94 -18.33 -17.79
C GLY A 587 -7.12 -18.84 -16.60
N ARG A 588 -5.84 -19.13 -16.78
CA ARG A 588 -4.89 -19.49 -15.69
C ARG A 588 -3.95 -18.35 -15.30
N MET A 589 -4.08 -17.20 -15.96
CA MET A 589 -3.45 -15.94 -15.61
C MET A 589 -4.54 -14.87 -15.52
N ILE A 590 -4.49 -14.02 -14.50
CA ILE A 590 -5.29 -12.78 -14.42
C ILE A 590 -4.32 -11.60 -14.53
N VAL A 591 -4.56 -10.70 -15.48
CA VAL A 591 -3.74 -9.49 -15.65
C VAL A 591 -4.36 -8.32 -14.88
N LEU A 592 -3.57 -7.62 -14.07
CA LEU A 592 -3.97 -6.35 -13.49
C LEU A 592 -3.68 -5.24 -14.51
N ASP A 593 -4.73 -4.67 -15.12
CA ASP A 593 -4.60 -3.46 -15.94
C ASP A 593 -4.39 -2.27 -14.99
N LEU A 594 -3.12 -2.07 -14.60
CA LEU A 594 -2.77 -1.45 -13.32
C LEU A 594 -3.15 0.04 -13.25
N PHE A 595 -3.09 0.74 -14.38
CA PHE A 595 -3.32 2.20 -14.50
C PHE A 595 -4.45 2.52 -15.47
N ALA A 596 -5.54 1.76 -15.38
CA ALA A 596 -6.58 1.75 -16.39
C ALA A 596 -7.46 3.00 -16.39
N GLU A 597 -7.44 3.81 -15.32
CA GLU A 597 -8.14 5.09 -15.27
C GLU A 597 -7.48 6.18 -16.13
N SER A 598 -6.22 6.00 -16.51
CA SER A 598 -5.48 6.99 -17.32
C SER A 598 -4.87 6.41 -18.59
N THR A 599 -4.39 5.17 -18.54
CA THR A 599 -3.75 4.48 -19.68
C THR A 599 -4.19 3.00 -19.72
N PRO A 600 -5.44 2.71 -20.11
CA PRO A 600 -5.98 1.35 -20.14
C PRO A 600 -5.32 0.46 -21.19
N ALA A 601 -4.57 -0.55 -20.76
CA ALA A 601 -3.87 -1.48 -21.64
C ALA A 601 -4.81 -2.52 -22.28
N PHE A 602 -5.99 -2.79 -21.69
CA PHE A 602 -6.95 -3.72 -22.29
C PHE A 602 -7.37 -3.29 -23.71
N SER A 603 -7.41 -1.99 -23.97
CA SER A 603 -7.86 -1.42 -25.25
C SER A 603 -6.88 -1.70 -26.40
N SER A 604 -5.58 -1.60 -26.14
CA SER A 604 -4.50 -1.83 -27.11
C SER A 604 -4.13 -3.30 -27.26
N THR A 605 -4.49 -4.14 -26.28
CA THR A 605 -4.21 -5.59 -26.25
C THR A 605 -5.43 -6.45 -26.60
N GLN A 606 -6.51 -5.83 -27.11
CA GLN A 606 -7.76 -6.52 -27.48
C GLN A 606 -8.29 -7.39 -26.32
N SER A 607 -8.39 -6.79 -25.14
CA SER A 607 -8.72 -7.48 -23.89
C SER A 607 -7.70 -8.56 -23.53
N PHE A 608 -6.42 -8.18 -23.49
CA PHE A 608 -5.28 -9.05 -23.13
C PHE A 608 -5.23 -10.38 -23.90
N TYR A 609 -5.58 -10.33 -25.18
CA TYR A 609 -5.60 -11.48 -26.09
C TYR A 609 -6.34 -12.70 -25.51
N GLY A 610 -7.42 -12.46 -24.77
CA GLY A 610 -8.29 -13.50 -24.20
C GLY A 610 -7.98 -13.91 -22.75
N GLN A 611 -6.88 -13.45 -22.14
CA GLN A 611 -6.66 -13.67 -20.71
C GLN A 611 -7.63 -12.83 -19.87
N PRO A 612 -8.15 -13.33 -18.72
CA PRO A 612 -8.96 -12.51 -17.83
C PRO A 612 -8.14 -11.36 -17.26
N PHE A 613 -8.79 -10.21 -17.04
CA PHE A 613 -8.15 -9.05 -16.45
C PHE A 613 -9.00 -8.33 -15.41
N ILE A 614 -8.33 -7.56 -14.56
CA ILE A 614 -8.94 -6.68 -13.56
C ILE A 614 -8.60 -5.25 -13.94
N TRP A 615 -9.63 -4.42 -14.15
CA TRP A 615 -9.47 -2.98 -14.39
C TRP A 615 -9.10 -2.31 -13.08
N CYS A 616 -7.90 -1.75 -12.96
CA CYS A 616 -7.43 -1.14 -11.72
C CYS A 616 -7.33 0.38 -11.85
N MET A 617 -7.74 1.05 -10.78
CA MET A 617 -7.39 2.45 -10.54
C MET A 617 -6.05 2.50 -9.78
N LEU A 618 -5.00 3.05 -10.39
CA LEU A 618 -3.71 3.25 -9.71
C LEU A 618 -3.79 4.48 -8.82
N HIS A 619 -4.23 5.62 -9.38
CA HIS A 619 -4.44 6.91 -8.75
C HIS A 619 -3.17 7.58 -8.17
N ASN A 620 -2.52 6.93 -7.20
CA ASN A 620 -1.45 7.52 -6.41
C ASN A 620 -0.10 6.87 -6.70
N PHE A 621 0.91 7.71 -6.91
CA PHE A 621 2.32 7.32 -7.04
C PHE A 621 3.11 7.85 -5.83
N GLY A 622 4.05 7.06 -5.31
CA GLY A 622 4.94 7.41 -4.19
C GLY A 622 4.27 7.62 -2.82
N GLY A 623 2.94 7.50 -2.71
CA GLY A 623 2.21 7.97 -1.54
C GLY A 623 2.14 9.50 -1.48
N ASN A 624 2.27 10.20 -2.61
CA ASN A 624 2.42 11.65 -2.61
C ASN A 624 1.14 12.33 -2.15
N THR A 625 1.26 13.35 -1.32
CA THR A 625 0.15 14.22 -0.90
C THR A 625 -0.27 15.14 -2.05
N GLY A 626 -1.50 15.65 -2.02
CA GLY A 626 -2.04 16.54 -3.06
C GLY A 626 -3.46 16.20 -3.45
N LEU A 627 -4.30 17.20 -3.69
CA LEU A 627 -5.65 16.97 -4.19
C LEU A 627 -5.61 16.59 -5.68
N PHE A 628 -5.98 15.35 -5.98
CA PHE A 628 -5.99 14.80 -7.33
C PHE A 628 -7.07 13.73 -7.49
N GLY A 629 -7.55 13.58 -8.72
CA GLY A 629 -8.40 12.49 -9.15
C GLY A 629 -8.72 12.59 -10.64
N THR A 630 -9.25 11.50 -11.19
CA THR A 630 -9.76 11.40 -12.56
C THR A 630 -11.22 10.94 -12.54
N VAL A 631 -12.06 11.59 -11.72
CA VAL A 631 -13.38 11.07 -11.32
C VAL A 631 -14.31 10.73 -12.49
N GLU A 632 -14.25 11.46 -13.60
CA GLU A 632 -15.01 11.11 -14.81
C GLU A 632 -14.53 9.80 -15.42
N SER A 633 -13.21 9.65 -15.63
CA SER A 633 -12.61 8.42 -16.16
C SER A 633 -12.89 7.21 -15.27
N ILE A 634 -12.76 7.38 -13.95
CA ILE A 634 -13.08 6.33 -12.97
C ILE A 634 -14.56 5.95 -13.04
N ASN A 635 -15.46 6.93 -13.21
CA ASN A 635 -16.91 6.69 -13.24
C ASN A 635 -17.38 5.97 -14.51
N VAL A 636 -16.71 6.16 -15.66
CA VAL A 636 -17.12 5.55 -16.94
C VAL A 636 -16.28 4.32 -17.32
N GLY A 637 -14.98 4.34 -17.03
CA GLY A 637 -13.99 3.37 -17.49
C GLY A 637 -14.33 1.90 -17.20
N PRO A 638 -14.74 1.53 -15.96
CA PRO A 638 -15.15 0.16 -15.65
C PRO A 638 -16.28 -0.38 -16.55
N PHE A 639 -17.24 0.47 -16.91
CA PHE A 639 -18.40 0.07 -17.73
C PHE A 639 -18.04 0.01 -19.22
N GLU A 640 -17.12 0.87 -19.68
CA GLU A 640 -16.54 0.77 -21.02
C GLU A 640 -15.72 -0.51 -21.18
N ALA A 641 -14.88 -0.84 -20.20
CA ALA A 641 -14.12 -2.09 -20.17
C ALA A 641 -15.05 -3.32 -20.17
N LEU A 642 -16.17 -3.27 -19.44
CA LEU A 642 -17.17 -4.34 -19.43
C LEU A 642 -17.89 -4.50 -20.77
N ARG A 643 -18.18 -3.39 -21.46
CA ARG A 643 -18.89 -3.38 -22.76
C ARG A 643 -17.95 -3.57 -23.96
N TYR A 644 -16.63 -3.61 -23.74
CA TYR A 644 -15.64 -3.81 -24.79
C TYR A 644 -15.89 -5.15 -25.53
N PRO A 645 -15.75 -5.20 -26.88
CA PRO A 645 -15.98 -6.43 -27.64
C PRO A 645 -15.13 -7.59 -27.14
N ASN A 646 -15.76 -8.73 -26.83
CA ASN A 646 -15.12 -9.91 -26.24
C ASN A 646 -14.34 -9.60 -24.94
N SER A 647 -14.83 -8.64 -24.14
CA SER A 647 -14.22 -8.31 -22.85
C SER A 647 -14.04 -9.55 -21.98
N THR A 648 -12.83 -9.66 -21.43
CA THR A 648 -12.42 -10.69 -20.46
C THR A 648 -12.31 -10.10 -19.04
N LEU A 649 -12.98 -8.98 -18.79
CA LEU A 649 -13.00 -8.32 -17.49
C LEU A 649 -13.65 -9.23 -16.44
N VAL A 650 -12.90 -9.57 -15.39
CA VAL A 650 -13.38 -10.40 -14.28
C VAL A 650 -13.50 -9.64 -12.96
N GLY A 651 -12.96 -8.42 -12.88
CA GLY A 651 -12.94 -7.66 -11.64
C GLY A 651 -12.59 -6.20 -11.82
N LEU A 652 -12.80 -5.44 -10.74
CA LEU A 652 -12.27 -4.09 -10.58
C LEU A 652 -11.22 -4.07 -9.47
N GLY A 653 -10.31 -3.11 -9.48
CA GLY A 653 -9.21 -3.06 -8.51
C GLY A 653 -8.81 -1.65 -8.11
N ILE A 654 -8.18 -1.56 -6.95
CA ILE A 654 -7.53 -0.35 -6.46
C ILE A 654 -6.06 -0.69 -6.16
N ALA A 655 -5.13 -0.09 -6.90
CA ALA A 655 -3.71 -0.44 -6.85
C ALA A 655 -2.80 0.79 -6.61
N PRO A 656 -3.06 1.59 -5.55
CA PRO A 656 -2.27 2.78 -5.28
C PRO A 656 -0.89 2.44 -4.74
N GLU A 657 0.13 3.16 -5.14
CA GLU A 657 1.46 2.96 -4.56
C GLU A 657 1.50 3.34 -3.09
N GLY A 658 0.79 4.39 -2.68
CA GLY A 658 0.55 4.71 -1.27
C GLY A 658 -0.90 5.12 -1.02
N ILE A 659 -1.38 4.88 0.19
CA ILE A 659 -2.77 5.12 0.63
C ILE A 659 -2.82 6.30 1.62
N GLU A 660 -3.94 6.46 2.33
CA GLU A 660 -4.15 7.52 3.33
C GLU A 660 -4.15 8.94 2.75
N GLN A 661 -4.56 9.07 1.48
CA GLN A 661 -4.86 10.33 0.80
C GLN A 661 -6.13 10.21 -0.05
N ASN A 662 -6.74 11.34 -0.41
CA ASN A 662 -7.89 11.48 -1.32
C ASN A 662 -9.00 10.41 -1.10
N PRO A 663 -9.50 10.18 0.12
CA PRO A 663 -10.42 9.07 0.45
C PRO A 663 -11.68 9.03 -0.43
N VAL A 664 -12.10 10.19 -0.96
CA VAL A 664 -13.25 10.32 -1.86
C VAL A 664 -13.09 9.51 -3.16
N VAL A 665 -11.87 9.39 -3.68
CA VAL A 665 -11.58 8.69 -4.94
C VAL A 665 -11.68 7.17 -4.73
N TYR A 666 -11.15 6.69 -3.62
CA TYR A 666 -11.22 5.28 -3.20
C TYR A 666 -12.67 4.85 -2.90
N GLU A 667 -13.42 5.70 -2.19
CA GLU A 667 -14.84 5.48 -1.90
C GLU A 667 -15.68 5.41 -3.19
N LEU A 668 -15.41 6.27 -4.18
CA LEU A 668 -16.06 6.21 -5.49
C LEU A 668 -15.76 4.87 -6.18
N MET A 669 -14.48 4.52 -6.32
CA MET A 669 -14.05 3.31 -7.03
C MET A 669 -14.59 2.03 -6.39
N SER A 670 -14.56 1.94 -5.06
CA SER A 670 -15.13 0.81 -4.31
C SER A 670 -16.64 0.70 -4.50
N GLU A 671 -17.36 1.83 -4.58
CA GLU A 671 -18.81 1.80 -4.81
C GLU A 671 -19.14 1.32 -6.24
N LEU A 672 -18.40 1.76 -7.26
CA LEU A 672 -18.63 1.38 -8.65
C LEU A 672 -18.58 -0.14 -8.85
N ALA A 673 -17.77 -0.86 -8.07
CA ALA A 673 -17.72 -2.32 -8.10
C ALA A 673 -19.03 -3.01 -7.68
N TRP A 674 -20.00 -2.28 -7.12
CA TRP A 674 -21.32 -2.79 -6.74
C TRP A 674 -22.47 -2.16 -7.56
N ARG A 675 -22.12 -1.40 -8.60
CA ARG A 675 -23.09 -0.72 -9.47
C ARG A 675 -23.17 -1.41 -10.83
N LYS A 676 -24.30 -1.19 -11.49
CA LYS A 676 -24.54 -1.64 -12.88
C LYS A 676 -24.34 -0.53 -13.91
N GLU A 677 -24.34 0.72 -13.44
CA GLU A 677 -24.22 1.91 -14.27
C GLU A 677 -23.42 2.99 -13.50
N PRO A 678 -22.78 3.93 -14.22
CA PRO A 678 -22.12 5.09 -13.63
C PRO A 678 -23.01 5.88 -12.66
N VAL A 679 -22.39 6.58 -11.71
CA VAL A 679 -23.11 7.52 -10.83
C VAL A 679 -23.28 8.88 -11.51
N ASN A 680 -24.29 9.64 -11.08
CA ASN A 680 -24.27 11.08 -11.29
C ASN A 680 -23.29 11.70 -10.29
N LEU A 681 -22.11 12.11 -10.77
CA LEU A 681 -21.03 12.61 -9.91
C LEU A 681 -21.45 13.80 -9.03
N GLY A 682 -22.19 14.75 -9.58
CA GLY A 682 -22.67 15.92 -8.83
C GLY A 682 -23.58 15.54 -7.66
N LYS A 683 -24.51 14.59 -7.87
CA LYS A 683 -25.36 14.06 -6.80
C LYS A 683 -24.56 13.20 -5.82
N TRP A 684 -23.67 12.36 -6.33
CA TRP A 684 -22.87 11.44 -5.52
C TRP A 684 -21.95 12.20 -4.56
N VAL A 685 -21.28 13.25 -5.03
CA VAL A 685 -20.38 14.06 -4.20
C VAL A 685 -21.15 14.90 -3.19
N SER A 686 -22.36 15.37 -3.53
CA SER A 686 -23.22 16.06 -2.56
C SER A 686 -23.57 15.14 -1.38
N LEU A 687 -23.95 13.89 -1.69
CA LEU A 687 -24.21 12.88 -0.67
C LEU A 687 -22.93 12.46 0.06
N TYR A 688 -21.75 12.59 -0.56
CA TYR A 688 -20.46 12.28 0.06
C TYR A 688 -20.14 13.32 1.13
N ALA A 689 -20.22 14.61 0.79
CA ALA A 689 -20.07 15.70 1.75
C ALA A 689 -21.01 15.51 2.94
N ALA A 690 -22.29 15.21 2.67
CA ALA A 690 -23.30 15.08 3.70
C ALA A 690 -23.02 13.95 4.69
N ARG A 691 -22.65 12.75 4.20
CA ARG A 691 -22.34 11.60 5.06
C ARG A 691 -20.99 11.72 5.76
N ARG A 692 -20.00 12.28 5.06
CA ARG A 692 -18.65 12.48 5.58
C ARG A 692 -18.65 13.39 6.79
N TYR A 693 -19.47 14.45 6.80
CA TYR A 693 -19.52 15.40 7.91
C TYR A 693 -20.72 15.22 8.84
N GLY A 694 -21.73 14.44 8.44
CA GLY A 694 -22.98 14.35 9.19
C GLY A 694 -23.81 15.64 9.15
N SER A 695 -23.61 16.47 8.12
CA SER A 695 -24.21 17.80 7.98
C SER A 695 -24.76 17.99 6.57
N THR A 696 -25.91 18.65 6.42
CA THR A 696 -26.53 18.98 5.13
C THR A 696 -26.25 20.41 4.68
N ASP A 697 -25.16 21.01 5.18
CA ASP A 697 -24.75 22.37 4.82
C ASP A 697 -24.55 22.51 3.30
N GLU A 698 -25.22 23.51 2.71
CA GLU A 698 -25.19 23.75 1.28
C GLU A 698 -23.85 24.31 0.80
N GLY A 699 -23.15 25.08 1.65
CA GLY A 699 -21.81 25.61 1.38
C GLY A 699 -20.78 24.48 1.28
N LEU A 700 -20.82 23.50 2.19
CA LEU A 700 -19.96 22.31 2.12
C LEU A 700 -20.26 21.46 0.90
N THR A 701 -21.54 21.32 0.54
CA THR A 701 -21.95 20.64 -0.69
C THR A 701 -21.41 21.35 -1.93
N ALA A 702 -21.47 22.69 -1.95
CA ALA A 702 -20.90 23.49 -3.02
C ALA A 702 -19.38 23.36 -3.10
N ALA A 703 -18.67 23.41 -1.96
CA ALA A 703 -17.23 23.20 -1.89
C ALA A 703 -16.80 21.88 -2.53
N TRP A 704 -17.46 20.78 -2.17
CA TRP A 704 -17.15 19.47 -2.73
C TRP A 704 -17.46 19.35 -4.23
N LYS A 705 -18.51 20.00 -4.72
CA LYS A 705 -18.76 20.09 -6.18
C LYS A 705 -17.66 20.87 -6.90
N LEU A 706 -17.14 21.95 -6.29
CA LEU A 706 -16.01 22.71 -6.83
C LEU A 706 -14.74 21.86 -6.87
N LEU A 707 -14.43 21.11 -5.81
CA LEU A 707 -13.30 20.19 -5.80
C LEU A 707 -13.46 19.10 -6.87
N PHE A 708 -14.67 18.56 -7.04
CA PHE A 708 -14.96 17.53 -8.03
C PHE A 708 -14.77 18.01 -9.46
N ARG A 709 -15.17 19.24 -9.80
CA ARG A 709 -14.98 19.77 -11.16
C ARG A 709 -13.55 20.27 -11.44
N SER A 710 -12.71 20.38 -10.41
CA SER A 710 -11.35 20.94 -10.48
C SER A 710 -10.28 19.88 -10.19
N VAL A 711 -9.74 19.87 -8.96
CA VAL A 711 -8.63 19.00 -8.52
C VAL A 711 -8.92 17.51 -8.75
N TYR A 712 -10.16 17.07 -8.57
CA TYR A 712 -10.52 15.65 -8.73
C TYR A 712 -10.91 15.25 -10.15
N ASN A 713 -10.93 16.18 -11.11
CA ASN A 713 -11.27 15.88 -12.51
C ASN A 713 -10.13 16.27 -13.47
N CYS A 714 -8.99 15.62 -13.30
CA CYS A 714 -7.93 15.69 -14.30
C CYS A 714 -8.35 14.95 -15.57
N THR A 715 -8.39 15.67 -16.69
CA THR A 715 -8.68 15.12 -18.03
C THR A 715 -7.45 15.13 -18.93
N VAL A 716 -6.26 15.41 -18.38
CA VAL A 716 -5.01 15.38 -19.13
C VAL A 716 -4.67 13.92 -19.46
N PRO A 717 -4.52 13.55 -20.74
CA PRO A 717 -4.23 12.16 -21.12
C PRO A 717 -2.92 11.65 -20.49
N HIS A 718 -2.93 10.40 -20.03
CA HIS A 718 -1.76 9.71 -19.46
C HIS A 718 -1.11 10.42 -18.25
N TYR A 719 -1.86 11.26 -17.53
CA TYR A 719 -1.33 12.07 -16.45
C TYR A 719 -0.93 11.23 -15.23
N LYS A 720 0.38 11.18 -14.94
CA LYS A 720 0.93 10.57 -13.72
C LYS A 720 1.11 11.64 -12.65
N ASN A 721 0.28 11.61 -11.61
CA ASN A 721 0.36 12.58 -10.53
C ASN A 721 1.45 12.21 -9.51
N HIS A 722 2.67 12.66 -9.77
CA HIS A 722 3.80 12.59 -8.82
C HIS A 722 3.89 13.83 -7.91
N ASN A 723 2.82 14.62 -7.78
CA ASN A 723 2.84 15.96 -7.19
C ASN A 723 3.96 16.84 -7.78
N HIS A 724 3.70 17.46 -8.93
CA HIS A 724 4.67 18.31 -9.65
C HIS A 724 4.82 19.72 -9.06
N SER A 725 4.38 19.93 -7.81
CA SER A 725 4.41 21.23 -7.14
C SER A 725 5.83 21.69 -6.81
N PRO A 726 6.18 22.98 -7.01
CA PRO A 726 7.45 23.51 -6.53
C PRO A 726 7.72 23.23 -5.05
N LEU A 727 6.69 23.16 -4.21
CA LEU A 727 6.82 22.93 -2.77
C LEU A 727 7.71 21.72 -2.43
N VAL A 728 7.49 20.59 -3.11
CA VAL A 728 8.08 19.29 -2.73
C VAL A 728 9.29 18.91 -3.59
N HIS A 729 9.57 19.65 -4.65
CA HIS A 729 10.69 19.39 -5.55
C HIS A 729 11.93 20.20 -5.21
N ARG A 730 13.11 19.72 -5.60
CA ARG A 730 14.35 20.49 -5.49
C ARG A 730 14.22 21.84 -6.20
N PRO A 731 14.45 22.97 -5.50
CA PRO A 731 14.34 24.28 -6.12
C PRO A 731 15.27 24.43 -7.34
N SER A 732 14.75 25.06 -8.39
CA SER A 732 15.52 25.42 -9.58
C SER A 732 14.89 26.65 -10.24
N LEU A 733 15.56 27.27 -11.20
CA LEU A 733 14.97 28.37 -12.00
C LEU A 733 13.96 27.89 -13.06
N HIS A 734 13.78 26.57 -13.22
CA HIS A 734 13.02 25.95 -14.30
C HIS A 734 12.02 24.90 -13.79
N MET A 735 11.22 25.26 -12.80
CA MET A 735 10.14 24.41 -12.27
C MET A 735 8.82 24.65 -12.99
N ALA A 736 8.05 23.58 -13.19
CA ALA A 736 6.69 23.66 -13.69
C ALA A 736 5.73 24.17 -12.60
N THR A 737 4.78 25.02 -12.98
CA THR A 737 3.79 25.63 -12.06
C THR A 737 2.36 25.46 -12.52
N ASP A 738 2.17 24.81 -13.68
CA ASP A 738 0.87 24.66 -14.30
C ASP A 738 0.06 23.57 -13.60
N VAL A 739 -1.25 23.78 -13.59
CA VAL A 739 -2.22 22.85 -13.00
C VAL A 739 -3.32 22.58 -14.02
N TRP A 740 -3.95 21.41 -13.96
CA TRP A 740 -4.99 21.00 -14.91
C TRP A 740 -6.38 21.63 -14.63
N TYR A 741 -6.48 22.48 -13.61
CA TYR A 741 -7.74 23.02 -13.10
C TYR A 741 -7.66 24.52 -12.85
N ASN A 742 -8.82 25.18 -12.76
CA ASN A 742 -8.90 26.58 -12.38
C ASN A 742 -8.62 26.74 -10.88
N ARG A 743 -7.54 27.47 -10.54
CA ARG A 743 -7.15 27.76 -9.14
C ARG A 743 -8.26 28.44 -8.34
N GLY A 744 -9.11 29.24 -8.99
CA GLY A 744 -10.25 29.92 -8.35
C GLY A 744 -11.29 28.96 -7.79
N ASP A 745 -11.49 27.80 -8.41
CA ASP A 745 -12.43 26.79 -7.90
C ASP A 745 -11.94 26.20 -6.57
N LEU A 746 -10.63 25.95 -6.45
CA LEU A 746 -10.04 25.48 -5.20
C LEU A 746 -10.12 26.56 -4.11
N TYR A 747 -9.76 27.81 -4.42
CA TYR A 747 -9.81 28.88 -3.41
C TYR A 747 -11.25 29.14 -2.94
N GLU A 748 -12.23 29.06 -3.84
CA GLU A 748 -13.63 29.18 -3.45
C GLU A 748 -14.11 27.98 -2.60
N ALA A 749 -13.69 26.75 -2.92
CA ALA A 749 -13.93 25.59 -2.06
C ALA A 749 -13.30 25.77 -0.67
N TRP A 750 -12.09 26.34 -0.61
CA TRP A 750 -11.40 26.66 0.63
C TRP A 750 -12.17 27.67 1.47
N ARG A 751 -12.70 28.75 0.87
CA ARG A 751 -13.58 29.71 1.56
C ARG A 751 -14.81 29.04 2.15
N LEU A 752 -15.52 28.24 1.36
CA LEU A 752 -16.75 27.57 1.78
C LEU A 752 -16.51 26.57 2.92
N LEU A 753 -15.41 25.82 2.88
CA LEU A 753 -15.02 24.95 3.99
C LEU A 753 -14.67 25.75 5.25
N TYR A 754 -13.94 26.85 5.12
CA TYR A 754 -13.60 27.72 6.24
C TYR A 754 -14.85 28.32 6.90
N GLU A 755 -15.85 28.75 6.13
CA GLU A 755 -17.11 29.30 6.67
C GLU A 755 -17.89 28.29 7.51
N GLY A 756 -17.84 27.00 7.15
CA GLY A 756 -18.44 25.93 7.93
C GLY A 756 -17.60 25.46 9.13
N ALA A 757 -16.36 25.96 9.28
CA ALA A 757 -15.38 25.33 10.15
C ALA A 757 -15.74 25.35 11.63
N GLN A 758 -16.18 26.49 12.15
CA GLN A 758 -16.43 26.66 13.58
C GLN A 758 -17.42 25.62 14.14
N ALA A 759 -18.43 25.23 13.36
CA ALA A 759 -19.44 24.27 13.78
C ALA A 759 -19.00 22.80 13.68
N LEU A 760 -17.95 22.49 12.91
CA LEU A 760 -17.60 21.12 12.50
C LEU A 760 -16.20 20.67 12.92
N MET A 761 -15.43 21.48 13.66
CA MET A 761 -14.09 21.09 14.12
C MET A 761 -14.04 19.82 14.99
N SER A 762 -15.13 19.47 15.67
CA SER A 762 -15.22 18.21 16.44
C SER A 762 -15.40 16.98 15.55
N VAL A 763 -15.74 17.16 14.27
CA VAL A 763 -15.89 16.08 13.31
C VAL A 763 -14.53 15.82 12.67
N GLU A 764 -13.94 14.66 12.97
CA GLU A 764 -12.58 14.30 12.58
C GLU A 764 -12.34 14.43 11.07
N THR A 765 -13.26 13.89 10.25
CA THR A 765 -13.21 13.95 8.79
C THR A 765 -13.25 15.37 8.25
N PHE A 766 -14.02 16.27 8.87
CA PHE A 766 -14.09 17.68 8.49
C PHE A 766 -12.78 18.39 8.83
N ARG A 767 -12.26 18.19 10.05
CA ARG A 767 -10.98 18.78 10.47
C ARG A 767 -9.84 18.37 9.53
N HIS A 768 -9.79 17.09 9.14
CA HIS A 768 -8.82 16.60 8.17
C HIS A 768 -8.96 17.30 6.80
N ASP A 769 -10.18 17.39 6.26
CA ASP A 769 -10.39 17.99 4.94
C ASP A 769 -10.12 19.51 4.93
N LEU A 770 -10.40 20.21 6.04
CA LEU A 770 -10.04 21.63 6.20
C LEU A 770 -8.51 21.80 6.15
N VAL A 771 -7.76 20.92 6.81
CA VAL A 771 -6.30 20.93 6.77
C VAL A 771 -5.79 20.62 5.36
N ASP A 772 -6.30 19.58 4.70
CA ASP A 772 -5.82 19.18 3.36
C ASP A 772 -6.14 20.24 2.29
N VAL A 773 -7.32 20.86 2.33
CA VAL A 773 -7.67 21.94 1.40
C VAL A 773 -6.87 23.21 1.68
N THR A 774 -6.65 23.56 2.95
CA THR A 774 -5.80 24.70 3.31
C THR A 774 -4.35 24.46 2.88
N ARG A 775 -3.82 23.24 3.09
CA ARG A 775 -2.51 22.79 2.59
C ARG A 775 -2.43 22.93 1.06
N GLN A 776 -3.45 22.47 0.33
CA GLN A 776 -3.48 22.59 -1.14
C GLN A 776 -3.48 24.06 -1.60
N ALA A 777 -4.18 24.95 -0.89
CA ALA A 777 -4.16 26.39 -1.18
C ALA A 777 -2.76 26.99 -0.97
N LEU A 778 -2.08 26.61 0.12
CA LEU A 778 -0.70 27.02 0.37
C LEU A 778 0.29 26.43 -0.64
N GLN A 779 0.08 25.20 -1.10
CA GLN A 779 0.86 24.60 -2.19
C GLN A 779 0.77 25.44 -3.48
N LEU A 780 -0.42 25.90 -3.85
CA LEU A 780 -0.59 26.79 -5.01
C LEU A 780 0.11 28.14 -4.80
N LEU A 781 -0.01 28.72 -3.61
CA LEU A 781 0.66 29.98 -3.29
C LEU A 781 2.19 29.84 -3.30
N THR A 782 2.75 28.69 -2.89
CA THR A 782 4.19 28.41 -3.06
C THR A 782 4.59 28.51 -4.53
N ALA A 783 3.80 27.97 -5.45
CA ALA A 783 4.07 28.10 -6.88
C ALA A 783 3.98 29.56 -7.35
N GLU A 784 3.04 30.35 -6.82
CA GLU A 784 2.93 31.80 -7.09
C GLU A 784 4.18 32.57 -6.64
N PHE A 785 4.57 32.43 -5.37
CA PHE A 785 5.75 33.11 -4.84
C PHE A 785 7.03 32.65 -5.54
N TYR A 786 7.12 31.38 -5.94
CA TYR A 786 8.22 30.91 -6.78
C TYR A 786 8.28 31.65 -8.12
N ARG A 787 7.14 31.88 -8.81
CA ARG A 787 7.12 32.67 -10.05
C ARG A 787 7.62 34.10 -9.81
N GLU A 788 7.14 34.75 -8.74
CA GLU A 788 7.59 36.10 -8.37
C GLU A 788 9.09 36.15 -8.07
N VAL A 789 9.62 35.16 -7.33
CA VAL A 789 11.06 35.00 -7.06
C VAL A 789 11.85 34.85 -8.36
N ARG A 790 11.44 33.94 -9.23
CA ARG A 790 12.11 33.66 -10.50
C ARG A 790 12.13 34.90 -11.41
N ASP A 791 10.98 35.55 -11.57
CA ASP A 791 10.82 36.69 -12.47
C ASP A 791 11.57 37.92 -11.93
N SER A 792 11.60 38.11 -10.61
CA SER A 792 12.41 39.15 -9.95
C SER A 792 13.90 38.90 -10.11
N PHE A 793 14.35 37.64 -9.97
CA PHE A 793 15.74 37.26 -10.21
C PHE A 793 16.15 37.52 -11.67
N GLN A 794 15.33 37.08 -12.63
CA GLN A 794 15.58 37.30 -14.07
C GLN A 794 15.58 38.78 -14.44
N SER A 795 14.74 39.59 -13.79
CA SER A 795 14.65 41.04 -13.99
C SER A 795 15.67 41.83 -13.17
N GLN A 796 16.56 41.17 -12.42
CA GLN A 796 17.56 41.78 -11.53
C GLN A 796 16.96 42.72 -10.46
N LYS A 797 15.78 42.39 -9.96
CA LYS A 797 15.01 43.18 -8.98
C LYS A 797 15.21 42.62 -7.56
N LEU A 798 16.29 43.07 -6.91
CA LEU A 798 16.67 42.57 -5.58
C LEU A 798 15.61 42.84 -4.48
N PRO A 799 15.00 44.03 -4.35
CA PRO A 799 13.97 44.27 -3.33
C PRO A 799 12.75 43.35 -3.47
N GLU A 800 12.31 43.12 -4.71
CA GLU A 800 11.17 42.24 -5.02
C GLU A 800 11.52 40.77 -4.77
N LEU A 801 12.74 40.34 -5.12
CA LEU A 801 13.25 39.01 -4.78
C LEU A 801 13.26 38.77 -3.27
N LEU A 802 13.78 39.74 -2.50
CA LEU A 802 13.81 39.67 -1.03
C LEU A 802 12.40 39.61 -0.44
N THR A 803 11.45 40.36 -1.02
CA THR A 803 10.05 40.37 -0.56
C THR A 803 9.36 39.03 -0.83
N ALA A 804 9.37 38.56 -2.08
CA ALA A 804 8.71 37.31 -2.45
C ALA A 804 9.38 36.08 -1.81
N GLY A 805 10.72 36.02 -1.84
CA GLY A 805 11.49 34.95 -1.22
C GLY A 805 11.37 34.96 0.31
N GLY A 806 11.32 36.15 0.92
CA GLY A 806 11.13 36.31 2.34
C GLY A 806 9.76 35.83 2.81
N VAL A 807 8.69 36.18 2.10
CA VAL A 807 7.33 35.65 2.39
C VAL A 807 7.27 34.15 2.21
N LEU A 808 7.89 33.60 1.16
CA LEU A 808 7.90 32.15 0.96
C LEU A 808 8.58 31.41 2.14
N VAL A 809 9.80 31.80 2.49
CA VAL A 809 10.66 31.05 3.43
C VAL A 809 10.32 31.33 4.89
N TYR A 810 10.07 32.58 5.27
CA TYR A 810 9.95 32.97 6.67
C TYR A 810 8.50 33.10 7.15
N ASP A 811 7.54 32.88 6.27
CA ASP A 811 6.13 33.10 6.59
C ASP A 811 5.23 31.97 6.06
N LEU A 812 5.12 31.79 4.74
CA LEU A 812 4.22 30.79 4.15
C LEU A 812 4.58 29.36 4.53
N LEU A 813 5.84 28.94 4.35
CA LEU A 813 6.26 27.58 4.69
C LEU A 813 6.19 27.28 6.20
N PRO A 814 6.60 28.21 7.11
CA PRO A 814 6.37 28.04 8.54
C PRO A 814 4.89 27.98 8.96
N GLU A 815 3.98 28.68 8.27
CA GLU A 815 2.53 28.55 8.50
C GLU A 815 2.01 27.19 8.03
N LEU A 816 2.48 26.71 6.87
CA LEU A 816 2.16 25.38 6.36
C LEU A 816 2.61 24.28 7.32
N ASP A 817 3.83 24.35 7.84
CA ASP A 817 4.34 23.39 8.82
C ASP A 817 3.50 23.39 10.11
N ARG A 818 3.13 24.57 10.61
CA ARG A 818 2.25 24.71 11.79
C ARG A 818 0.86 24.11 11.56
N LEU A 819 0.28 24.32 10.38
CA LEU A 819 -1.01 23.74 10.00
C LEU A 819 -0.94 22.21 10.02
N LEU A 820 0.05 21.64 9.33
CA LEU A 820 0.23 20.19 9.23
C LEU A 820 0.57 19.56 10.58
N SER A 821 1.31 20.28 11.43
CA SER A 821 1.62 19.86 12.80
C SER A 821 0.40 19.83 13.72
N SER A 822 -0.75 20.40 13.32
CA SER A 822 -1.97 20.45 14.13
C SER A 822 -2.93 19.26 13.93
N GLU A 823 -2.61 18.31 13.04
CA GLU A 823 -3.49 17.18 12.71
C GLU A 823 -2.66 15.89 12.56
N SER A 824 -3.13 14.79 13.14
CA SER A 824 -2.32 13.57 13.35
C SER A 824 -1.92 12.85 12.07
N HIS A 825 -2.70 12.96 11.00
CA HIS A 825 -2.43 12.30 9.72
C HIS A 825 -1.34 12.99 8.90
N PHE A 826 -0.90 14.18 9.33
CA PHE A 826 0.09 15.00 8.62
C PHE A 826 1.41 15.15 9.41
N LEU A 827 1.74 14.22 10.31
CA LEU A 827 2.93 14.30 11.17
C LEU A 827 4.04 13.37 10.71
N LEU A 828 5.23 13.92 10.45
CA LEU A 828 6.44 13.11 10.24
C LEU A 828 6.75 12.24 11.46
N GLY A 829 6.51 12.75 12.67
CA GLY A 829 6.78 12.02 13.91
C GLY A 829 5.96 10.75 14.07
N VAL A 830 4.75 10.65 13.49
CA VAL A 830 3.95 9.42 13.51
C VAL A 830 4.63 8.33 12.67
N TRP A 831 5.08 8.67 11.46
CA TRP A 831 5.79 7.75 10.57
C TRP A 831 7.09 7.22 11.19
N LEU A 832 7.89 8.13 11.76
CA LEU A 832 9.14 7.75 12.42
C LEU A 832 8.90 6.93 13.68
N GLU A 833 7.95 7.32 14.54
CA GLU A 833 7.64 6.55 15.76
C GLU A 833 7.18 5.12 15.43
N GLN A 834 6.37 4.93 14.38
CA GLN A 834 6.00 3.60 13.91
C GLN A 834 7.22 2.77 13.50
N ALA A 835 8.16 3.36 12.76
CA ALA A 835 9.40 2.69 12.38
C ALA A 835 10.23 2.28 13.62
N HIS A 836 10.38 3.19 14.59
CA HIS A 836 11.09 2.92 15.84
C HIS A 836 10.39 1.84 16.69
N SER A 837 9.06 1.81 16.72
CA SER A 837 8.28 0.85 17.52
C SER A 837 8.49 -0.61 17.08
N LEU A 838 8.92 -0.82 15.84
CA LEU A 838 9.25 -2.16 15.32
C LEU A 838 10.69 -2.60 15.63
N ALA A 839 11.56 -1.73 16.14
CA ALA A 839 12.90 -2.11 16.56
C ALA A 839 12.88 -2.83 17.91
N LEU A 840 13.83 -3.76 18.13
CA LEU A 840 14.12 -4.34 19.44
C LEU A 840 15.39 -3.77 20.08
N THR A 841 16.22 -3.09 19.29
CA THR A 841 17.48 -2.48 19.74
C THR A 841 17.65 -1.09 19.14
N GLU A 842 18.49 -0.28 19.77
CA GLU A 842 18.83 1.05 19.26
C GLU A 842 19.45 1.02 17.85
N GLN A 843 20.22 -0.02 17.53
CA GLN A 843 20.81 -0.18 16.20
C GLN A 843 19.76 -0.45 15.12
N GLU A 844 18.73 -1.26 15.45
CA GLU A 844 17.59 -1.47 14.58
C GLU A 844 16.77 -0.19 14.41
N ALA A 845 16.53 0.54 15.51
CA ALA A 845 15.80 1.80 15.50
C ALA A 845 16.48 2.84 14.60
N GLN A 846 17.81 3.00 14.71
CA GLN A 846 18.59 3.89 13.85
C GLN A 846 18.53 3.47 12.37
N ARG A 847 18.54 2.17 12.07
CA ARG A 847 18.40 1.68 10.68
C ARG A 847 17.01 1.94 10.13
N TYR A 848 15.96 1.71 10.92
CA TYR A 848 14.59 1.94 10.51
C TYR A 848 14.29 3.43 10.35
N ASP A 849 14.84 4.30 11.21
CA ASP A 849 14.81 5.76 11.06
C ASP A 849 15.44 6.21 9.73
N LEU A 850 16.65 5.70 9.41
CA LEU A 850 17.31 5.96 8.14
C LEU A 850 16.44 5.53 6.95
N ASN A 851 15.86 4.33 7.01
CA ASN A 851 14.97 3.82 5.96
C ASN A 851 13.74 4.72 5.78
N ALA A 852 13.08 5.07 6.90
CA ALA A 852 11.87 5.87 6.93
C ALA A 852 12.08 7.29 6.37
N ARG A 853 13.20 7.96 6.72
CA ARG A 853 13.54 9.29 6.20
C ARG A 853 13.99 9.26 4.75
N ASN A 854 14.85 8.31 4.41
CA ASN A 854 15.42 8.24 3.07
C ASN A 854 14.34 7.95 2.03
N GLN A 855 13.42 7.02 2.31
CA GLN A 855 12.35 6.65 1.39
C GLN A 855 11.53 7.87 0.95
N ILE A 856 11.14 8.75 1.87
CA ILE A 856 10.30 9.92 1.58
C ILE A 856 11.08 11.15 1.07
N THR A 857 12.39 11.03 0.85
CA THR A 857 13.26 12.12 0.40
C THR A 857 14.22 11.67 -0.72
N LEU A 858 15.43 11.24 -0.39
CA LEU A 858 16.49 10.91 -1.35
C LEU A 858 16.23 9.61 -2.12
N TRP A 859 15.46 8.69 -1.53
CA TRP A 859 15.10 7.35 -2.01
C TRP A 859 16.28 6.37 -2.20
N GLY A 860 17.48 6.88 -2.46
CA GLY A 860 18.74 6.16 -2.54
C GLY A 860 19.90 6.94 -1.87
N PRO A 861 21.12 6.39 -1.91
CA PRO A 861 22.28 6.98 -1.23
C PRO A 861 22.73 8.34 -1.80
N VAL A 862 22.42 8.59 -3.07
CA VAL A 862 22.85 9.79 -3.81
C VAL A 862 21.70 10.59 -4.40
N GLY A 863 20.48 10.41 -3.86
CA GLY A 863 19.30 11.07 -4.42
C GLY A 863 18.82 10.42 -5.73
N ASN A 864 18.90 9.09 -5.83
CA ASN A 864 18.67 8.34 -7.06
C ASN A 864 17.27 8.57 -7.66
N ILE A 865 16.25 8.67 -6.80
CA ILE A 865 14.87 8.97 -7.19
C ILE A 865 14.31 10.05 -6.27
N LEU A 866 15.03 11.17 -6.25
CA LEU A 866 14.80 12.30 -5.37
C LEU A 866 13.32 12.74 -5.38
N ASP A 867 12.75 12.91 -4.19
CA ASP A 867 11.40 13.40 -3.92
C ASP A 867 10.25 12.55 -4.50
N TYR A 868 10.54 11.36 -5.03
CA TYR A 868 9.53 10.49 -5.65
C TYR A 868 8.37 10.17 -4.70
N ALA A 869 8.70 9.86 -3.46
CA ALA A 869 7.75 9.54 -2.40
C ALA A 869 7.59 10.71 -1.40
N SER A 870 7.64 11.94 -1.92
CA SER A 870 7.46 13.16 -1.14
C SER A 870 6.16 13.15 -0.33
N LYS A 871 6.17 13.88 0.80
CA LYS A 871 5.03 14.03 1.71
C LYS A 871 4.95 15.47 2.17
N GLU A 872 3.76 16.00 2.34
CA GLU A 872 3.56 17.29 3.02
C GLU A 872 3.18 17.04 4.47
N TRP A 873 4.22 16.85 5.31
CA TRP A 873 4.05 16.59 6.74
C TRP A 873 4.73 17.66 7.59
N GLY A 874 4.12 17.98 8.74
CA GLY A 874 4.72 18.81 9.78
C GLY A 874 6.04 18.18 10.27
N GLY A 875 7.06 19.01 10.45
CA GLY A 875 8.45 18.61 10.66
C GLY A 875 9.22 18.38 9.36
N LEU A 876 8.62 17.72 8.36
CA LEU A 876 9.27 17.55 7.05
C LEU A 876 9.26 18.86 6.24
N ILE A 877 8.18 19.64 6.31
CA ILE A 877 8.14 21.00 5.76
C ILE A 877 9.22 21.87 6.40
N GLU A 878 9.32 21.89 7.72
CA GLU A 878 10.33 22.69 8.45
C GLU A 878 11.79 22.29 8.12
N ASP A 879 12.13 21.01 8.26
CA ASP A 879 13.52 20.57 8.30
C ASP A 879 14.07 20.05 6.96
N TYR A 880 13.22 19.81 5.98
CA TYR A 880 13.63 19.39 4.65
C TYR A 880 13.28 20.43 3.59
N TYR A 881 12.00 20.68 3.33
CA TYR A 881 11.60 21.54 2.22
C TYR A 881 11.95 23.02 2.46
N SER A 882 11.68 23.56 3.64
CA SER A 882 11.98 24.96 3.96
C SER A 882 13.47 25.24 3.95
N GLN A 883 14.30 24.28 4.38
CA GLN A 883 15.77 24.42 4.34
C GLN A 883 16.29 24.48 2.89
N ARG A 884 15.73 23.69 1.98
CA ARG A 884 16.06 23.72 0.54
C ARG A 884 15.67 25.05 -0.09
N TRP A 885 14.46 25.53 0.21
CA TRP A 885 13.97 26.82 -0.28
C TRP A 885 14.78 27.99 0.29
N SER A 886 15.10 27.98 1.58
CA SER A 886 15.96 28.99 2.22
C SER A 886 17.32 29.08 1.54
N LEU A 887 17.98 27.93 1.33
CA LEU A 887 19.26 27.89 0.62
C LEU A 887 19.16 28.45 -0.80
N PHE A 888 18.08 28.10 -1.52
CA PHE A 888 17.87 28.57 -2.89
C PHE A 888 17.69 30.09 -2.94
N ILE A 889 16.79 30.65 -2.13
CA ILE A 889 16.54 32.09 -2.08
C ILE A 889 17.81 32.85 -1.69
N ASN A 890 18.53 32.39 -0.66
CA ASN A 890 19.77 33.03 -0.24
C ASN A 890 20.83 32.99 -1.36
N THR A 891 20.94 31.87 -2.08
CA THR A 891 21.86 31.75 -3.22
C THR A 891 21.50 32.73 -4.33
N LEU A 892 20.21 32.89 -4.66
CA LEU A 892 19.75 33.85 -5.67
C LEU A 892 20.03 35.30 -5.24
N VAL A 893 19.76 35.64 -3.98
CA VAL A 893 20.06 36.95 -3.40
C VAL A 893 21.56 37.26 -3.50
N GLU A 894 22.42 36.32 -3.09
CA GLU A 894 23.88 36.47 -3.19
C GLU A 894 24.36 36.62 -4.64
N CYS A 895 23.75 35.88 -5.58
CA CYS A 895 24.06 35.99 -7.00
C CYS A 895 23.74 37.39 -7.53
N LEU A 896 22.56 37.95 -7.21
CA LEU A 896 22.21 39.32 -7.62
C LEU A 896 23.10 40.36 -6.95
N ASP A 897 23.27 40.29 -5.63
CA ASP A 897 24.04 41.27 -4.86
C ASP A 897 25.51 41.34 -5.32
N ARG A 898 26.11 40.19 -5.66
CA ARG A 898 27.51 40.09 -6.13
C ARG A 898 27.66 40.17 -7.65
N GLY A 899 26.58 40.33 -8.40
CA GLY A 899 26.60 40.33 -9.87
C GLY A 899 27.13 39.02 -10.49
N ARG A 900 26.86 37.87 -9.86
CA ARG A 900 27.30 36.55 -10.32
C ARG A 900 26.13 35.74 -10.89
N PRO A 901 26.34 34.92 -11.94
CA PRO A 901 25.30 34.05 -12.44
C PRO A 901 25.02 32.91 -11.47
N PHE A 902 23.74 32.56 -11.32
CA PHE A 902 23.32 31.35 -10.61
C PHE A 902 23.77 30.11 -11.38
N ARG A 903 24.41 29.16 -10.68
CA ARG A 903 24.86 27.88 -11.25
C ARG A 903 24.11 26.73 -10.59
N GLN A 904 23.16 26.14 -11.32
CA GLN A 904 22.30 25.05 -10.81
C GLN A 904 23.12 23.88 -10.25
N GLU A 905 24.23 23.50 -10.89
CA GLU A 905 25.04 22.38 -10.43
C GLU A 905 25.72 22.64 -9.07
N ALA A 906 26.23 23.86 -8.86
CA ALA A 906 26.80 24.24 -7.56
C ALA A 906 25.73 24.27 -6.46
N PHE A 907 24.53 24.76 -6.80
CA PHE A 907 23.38 24.70 -5.89
C PHE A 907 22.97 23.25 -5.60
N ASN A 908 22.90 22.37 -6.60
CA ASN A 908 22.57 20.96 -6.44
C ASN A 908 23.53 20.26 -5.48
N GLN A 909 24.82 20.56 -5.55
CA GLN A 909 25.83 20.01 -4.63
C GLN A 909 25.65 20.52 -3.19
N ALA A 910 25.34 21.81 -3.03
CA ALA A 910 25.10 22.41 -1.72
C ALA A 910 23.80 21.90 -1.08
N VAL A 911 22.69 21.91 -1.82
CA VAL A 911 21.38 21.47 -1.33
C VAL A 911 21.37 19.98 -1.03
N PHE A 912 22.15 19.16 -1.74
CA PHE A 912 22.30 17.75 -1.40
C PHE A 912 22.89 17.53 0.00
N GLN A 913 23.74 18.44 0.52
CA GLN A 913 24.21 18.36 1.90
C GLN A 913 23.10 18.66 2.91
N VAL A 914 22.18 19.58 2.58
CA VAL A 914 20.99 19.86 3.39
C VAL A 914 20.08 18.63 3.43
N GLU A 915 19.82 18.05 2.26
CA GLU A 915 18.97 16.86 2.12
C GLU A 915 19.56 15.65 2.87
N LYS A 916 20.87 15.43 2.75
CA LYS A 916 21.58 14.42 3.57
C LYS A 916 21.53 14.74 5.05
N GLY A 917 21.71 16.01 5.42
CA GLY A 917 21.62 16.47 6.80
C GLY A 917 20.31 16.03 7.45
N PHE A 918 19.18 16.22 6.76
CA PHE A 918 17.88 15.74 7.24
C PHE A 918 17.84 14.22 7.44
N VAL A 919 18.33 13.45 6.46
CA VAL A 919 18.29 11.97 6.50
C VAL A 919 19.11 11.40 7.66
N PHE A 920 20.19 12.08 8.07
CA PHE A 920 21.11 11.58 9.10
C PHE A 920 21.06 12.34 10.44
N ASN A 921 20.19 13.35 10.62
CA ASN A 921 20.20 14.20 11.82
C ASN A 921 19.67 13.53 13.10
N GLN A 922 19.01 12.38 12.99
CA GLN A 922 18.38 11.64 14.11
C GLN A 922 17.44 12.51 14.98
N ARG A 923 16.94 13.64 14.47
CA ARG A 923 16.05 14.55 15.21
C ARG A 923 14.73 13.83 15.47
N LYS A 924 14.23 13.92 16.70
CA LYS A 924 12.89 13.43 17.06
C LYS A 924 11.84 14.46 16.70
N TYR A 925 10.71 13.99 16.18
CA TYR A 925 9.58 14.83 15.79
C TYR A 925 8.35 14.46 16.62
N PRO A 926 7.46 15.42 16.91
CA PRO A 926 6.23 15.13 17.65
C PRO A 926 5.34 14.12 16.92
N SER A 927 4.90 13.08 17.63
CA SER A 927 3.90 12.11 17.15
C SER A 927 2.47 12.46 17.60
N LYS A 928 2.29 13.62 18.23
CA LYS A 928 1.00 14.16 18.64
C LYS A 928 0.79 15.55 18.05
N PRO A 929 -0.44 15.89 17.65
CA PRO A 929 -0.77 17.22 17.15
C PRO A 929 -0.39 18.34 18.10
N GLN A 930 0.02 19.49 17.55
CA GLN A 930 0.37 20.70 18.27
C GLN A 930 -0.40 21.92 17.74
N GLY A 931 -0.87 22.75 18.67
CA GLY A 931 -1.68 23.92 18.35
C GLY A 931 -3.15 23.58 18.09
N ASP A 932 -3.97 24.61 17.97
CA ASP A 932 -5.38 24.50 17.60
C ASP A 932 -5.55 24.64 16.08
N THR A 933 -6.09 23.62 15.43
CA THR A 933 -6.26 23.59 13.97
C THR A 933 -7.12 24.74 13.46
N TYR A 934 -8.18 25.12 14.19
CA TYR A 934 -9.10 26.16 13.75
C TYR A 934 -8.45 27.54 13.82
N ASP A 935 -7.76 27.85 14.91
CA ASP A 935 -7.05 29.12 15.08
C ASP A 935 -5.94 29.28 14.03
N ILE A 936 -5.20 28.20 13.76
CA ILE A 936 -4.13 28.19 12.73
C ILE A 936 -4.74 28.37 11.33
N ALA A 937 -5.76 27.58 10.97
CA ALA A 937 -6.43 27.69 9.67
C ALA A 937 -7.05 29.08 9.48
N THR A 938 -7.65 29.65 10.53
CA THR A 938 -8.22 31.01 10.54
C THR A 938 -7.16 32.06 10.24
N ARG A 939 -6.02 32.01 10.95
CA ARG A 939 -4.90 32.93 10.72
C ARG A 939 -4.41 32.86 9.28
N ILE A 940 -4.24 31.64 8.76
CA ILE A 940 -3.78 31.40 7.38
C ILE A 940 -4.80 31.95 6.39
N PHE A 941 -6.08 31.63 6.57
CA PHE A 941 -7.16 32.07 5.68
C PHE A 941 -7.25 33.59 5.58
N LEU A 942 -7.35 34.29 6.72
CA LEU A 942 -7.46 35.75 6.77
C LEU A 942 -6.26 36.45 6.12
N LYS A 943 -5.07 35.83 6.18
CA LYS A 943 -3.84 36.38 5.63
C LYS A 943 -3.68 36.13 4.13
N TYR A 944 -3.92 34.91 3.68
CA TYR A 944 -3.53 34.46 2.34
C TYR A 944 -4.70 34.35 1.36
N TYR A 945 -5.94 34.18 1.82
CA TYR A 945 -7.09 34.14 0.90
C TYR A 945 -7.27 35.43 0.09
N PRO A 946 -7.22 36.65 0.69
CA PRO A 946 -7.31 37.90 -0.09
C PRO A 946 -6.17 38.04 -1.11
N GLN A 947 -4.98 37.56 -0.74
CA GLN A 947 -3.80 37.57 -1.59
C GLN A 947 -3.92 36.58 -2.77
N ALA A 948 -4.50 35.40 -2.52
CA ALA A 948 -4.78 34.39 -3.54
C ALA A 948 -5.77 34.92 -4.56
N MET A 949 -6.87 35.53 -4.09
CA MET A 949 -7.89 36.13 -4.96
C MET A 949 -7.36 37.29 -5.78
N LYS A 950 -6.47 38.13 -5.22
CA LYS A 950 -5.82 39.22 -5.95
C LYS A 950 -4.94 38.72 -7.11
N ARG A 951 -4.35 37.53 -7.00
CA ARG A 951 -3.48 36.93 -8.03
C ARG A 951 -4.23 36.18 -9.14
N LEU A 952 -5.54 35.93 -8.96
CA LEU A 952 -6.38 35.37 -10.02
C LEU A 952 -6.81 36.40 -11.07
N ASN A 953 -6.92 37.65 -10.64
CA ASN A 953 -7.25 38.81 -11.49
C ASN A 953 -5.99 39.36 -12.13
#